data_AF-A0A9W8D876-F1
#
_entry.id   AF-A0A9W8D876-F1
#
_cell.length_a   1.000
_cell.length_b   1.000
_cell.length_c   1.000
_cell.angle_alpha   90.00
_cell.angle_beta   90.00
_cell.angle_gamma   90.00
#
_symmetry.space_group_name_H-M   'P 1'
#
loop_
_entity.id
_entity.type
_entity.pdbx_description
1 polymer ?
#
loop_
_entity_poly.entity_id
_entity_poly.type
_entity_poly.pdbx_seq_one_letter_code
_entity_poly.pdbx_strand_id
1 'polypeptide(L)'
;LIQDISSVLDAAEPADQKRRSWANRFAAEVYEKLEAVISSAQQSDDVGTGAKRSCEVSSLSVEPALKKAKTVGGVASATHSELLDSEQTTLASHSQLIQWISFQSSSEDPSTPASHGPDIQSGISALVGFVGQTIADMAADIACYDSMRKLSTFQKVESIATDDGSYQQLDIALTMDTGSCTDTVPDHKDALMMVAVKQFAQEQHRAYRYLAYRTRKLFTTQPNRRFAWGLTVCATTVRACLFVHDKVLSSEAMDVSTSDGRRTFVTLLTNWSMCESWRLGYDPTIRYDAGLKHWEIDVCDSETQLTRSYICASICCSAYSTFGRHTRCFVAHEKPTDLARASDQDFPKVLIKDAWARPISPGSDIVCDEVAYLREIRDALADNNTLDGTYPLLEAGGVVQIKYAGGVADDNTQLMLKDIDENTRAKVPVRIHRRIVMSPVGNPLHNLKSIDELIVVVGDVMAAHSAIAKRCGLLHRDLSVNNIMFHRDANGGVRGMLIDFDNACRITDMEKTEQPDCVGTLPFMSIGNLELSNVKRTVLDDWESLIYILCWLGTVGINQADQDFPAPSDTQFLDRDVDPAITESFARRAEIANALADELLGPENMGRLSLRNPLATPEQIAESPSQRQGMSADIEASMRSYACHLIQASGTILCLPQLVMATAQVLLQRFYYLASIQDFPLRGIVLGTLFLACKTEENPQTIRNIINVVDIVVKRDRGYPEVVTDGYDSEYYELKNEMVIGEMQVLRWLAFNVQVELPYGLLANYLRSLELTDQERVPQLAWNYVNDLLRTPVYVCFQPETIACGAIFLAARECSVGLPTSPPWWAVFDANAEDVVQVAKAIRALQARKVPHIMPLSARELKMYGEGVLDKHIAQMRREMQDKLDAELAFASQEKNVDEGDGGGKRSQTEHVDYGTRPKSRRGVRDSTLRDHNWRRHTSSRSRDTRHSSYRPH
;
A
#
# COMPACT_ATOMS: atom_id res chain seq x y z
N LEU A 1 6.49 -4.56 -14.44
CA LEU A 1 6.10 -4.27 -15.84
C LEU A 1 7.17 -4.86 -16.75
N ILE A 2 6.78 -5.64 -17.75
CA ILE A 2 7.64 -6.12 -18.84
C ILE A 2 7.10 -5.46 -20.11
N GLN A 3 7.93 -4.72 -20.83
CA GLN A 3 7.52 -3.86 -21.95
C GLN A 3 7.90 -4.45 -23.30
N ASP A 4 7.24 -3.94 -24.34
CA ASP A 4 7.53 -4.21 -25.76
C ASP A 4 7.54 -5.71 -26.09
N ILE A 5 6.49 -6.40 -25.67
CA ILE A 5 6.28 -7.83 -25.91
C ILE A 5 5.27 -8.02 -27.03
N SER A 6 5.73 -8.40 -28.22
CA SER A 6 4.87 -8.61 -29.40
C SER A 6 3.77 -9.65 -29.16
N SER A 7 4.11 -10.75 -28.48
CA SER A 7 3.19 -11.87 -28.18
C SER A 7 2.00 -11.50 -27.28
N VAL A 8 2.00 -10.31 -26.64
CA VAL A 8 0.84 -9.83 -25.88
C VAL A 8 -0.40 -9.71 -26.75
N LEU A 9 -0.27 -9.35 -28.02
CA LEU A 9 -1.42 -9.23 -28.93
C LEU A 9 -2.01 -10.60 -29.30
N ASP A 10 -1.18 -11.65 -29.36
CA ASP A 10 -1.60 -13.03 -29.67
C ASP A 10 -2.53 -13.61 -28.60
N ALA A 11 -2.37 -13.15 -27.35
CA ALA A 11 -3.24 -13.52 -26.23
C ALA A 11 -4.69 -13.01 -26.39
N ALA A 12 -4.92 -12.01 -27.24
CA ALA A 12 -6.24 -11.46 -27.52
C ALA A 12 -7.00 -12.19 -28.64
N GLU A 13 -6.34 -13.03 -29.44
CA GLU A 13 -6.99 -13.75 -30.54
C GLU A 13 -8.11 -14.69 -30.01
N PRO A 14 -9.11 -15.08 -30.82
CA PRO A 14 -10.03 -16.15 -30.43
C PRO A 14 -9.30 -17.51 -30.36
N ALA A 15 -9.60 -18.37 -29.39
CA ALA A 15 -9.03 -19.73 -29.33
C ALA A 15 -9.68 -20.67 -30.34
N ASP A 16 -11.00 -20.57 -30.52
CA ASP A 16 -11.76 -21.33 -31.50
C ASP A 16 -11.39 -20.92 -32.93
N GLN A 17 -11.13 -21.93 -33.77
CA GLN A 17 -10.64 -21.71 -35.13
C GLN A 17 -11.68 -21.00 -36.02
N LYS A 18 -12.97 -21.28 -35.83
CA LYS A 18 -14.03 -20.62 -36.61
C LYS A 18 -14.13 -19.15 -36.21
N ARG A 19 -14.16 -18.85 -34.90
CA ARG A 19 -14.14 -17.47 -34.40
C ARG A 19 -12.92 -16.70 -34.88
N ARG A 20 -11.73 -17.32 -34.88
CA ARG A 20 -10.50 -16.70 -35.39
C ARG A 20 -10.59 -16.39 -36.88
N SER A 21 -11.16 -17.30 -37.68
CA SER A 21 -11.35 -17.06 -39.11
C SER A 21 -12.31 -15.88 -39.38
N TRP A 22 -13.38 -15.75 -38.59
CA TRP A 22 -14.30 -14.61 -38.68
C TRP A 22 -13.65 -13.32 -38.19
N ALA A 23 -12.93 -13.33 -37.07
CA ALA A 23 -12.23 -12.16 -36.55
C ALA A 23 -11.21 -11.61 -37.56
N ASN A 24 -10.42 -12.47 -38.22
CA ASN A 24 -9.47 -12.06 -39.25
C ASN A 24 -10.16 -11.44 -40.47
N ARG A 25 -11.28 -12.03 -40.91
CA ARG A 25 -12.08 -11.49 -42.02
C ARG A 25 -12.67 -10.13 -41.66
N PHE A 26 -13.30 -10.03 -40.49
CA PHE A 26 -13.91 -8.79 -40.01
C PHE A 26 -12.87 -7.70 -39.79
N ALA A 27 -11.70 -8.02 -39.25
CA ALA A 27 -10.62 -7.06 -39.06
C ALA A 27 -10.15 -6.47 -40.41
N ALA A 28 -10.04 -7.30 -41.45
CA ALA A 28 -9.69 -6.84 -42.79
C ALA A 28 -10.78 -5.93 -43.39
N GLU A 29 -12.06 -6.33 -43.33
CA GLU A 29 -13.17 -5.54 -43.86
C GLU A 29 -13.37 -4.21 -43.10
N VAL A 30 -13.24 -4.21 -41.76
CA VAL A 30 -13.31 -2.99 -40.94
C VAL A 30 -12.16 -2.05 -41.27
N TYR A 31 -10.95 -2.58 -41.44
CA TYR A 31 -9.77 -1.80 -41.80
C TYR A 31 -9.90 -1.17 -43.19
N GLU A 32 -10.36 -1.91 -44.20
CA GLU A 32 -10.58 -1.37 -45.54
C GLU A 32 -11.62 -0.23 -45.53
N LYS A 33 -12.72 -0.40 -44.79
CA LYS A 33 -13.73 0.66 -44.61
C LYS A 33 -13.16 1.88 -43.89
N LEU A 34 -12.34 1.68 -42.85
CA LEU A 34 -11.70 2.76 -42.10
C LEU A 34 -10.76 3.58 -43.00
N GLU A 35 -9.89 2.92 -43.78
CA GLU A 35 -8.97 3.61 -44.70
C GLU A 35 -9.70 4.34 -45.83
N ALA A 36 -10.83 3.80 -46.30
CA ALA A 36 -11.69 4.49 -47.27
C ALA A 36 -12.28 5.78 -46.69
N VAL A 37 -12.74 5.77 -45.44
CA VAL A 37 -13.22 6.96 -44.73
C VAL A 37 -12.11 8.00 -44.58
N ILE A 38 -10.92 7.59 -44.12
CA ILE A 38 -9.77 8.49 -43.95
C ILE A 38 -9.34 9.09 -45.30
N SER A 39 -9.24 8.28 -46.36
CA SER A 39 -8.85 8.73 -47.70
C SER A 39 -9.85 9.71 -48.31
N SER A 40 -11.16 9.46 -48.10
CA SER A 40 -12.21 10.34 -48.60
C SER A 40 -12.19 11.73 -47.95
N ALA A 41 -11.80 11.80 -46.67
CA ALA A 41 -11.68 13.06 -45.95
C ALA A 41 -10.42 13.84 -46.34
N GLN A 42 -9.29 13.17 -46.54
CA GLN A 42 -8.04 13.81 -46.98
C GLN A 42 -8.13 14.41 -48.39
N GLN A 43 -8.94 13.82 -49.29
CA GLN A 43 -9.19 14.37 -50.63
C GLN A 43 -10.05 15.65 -50.61
N SER A 44 -10.77 15.92 -49.52
CA SER A 44 -11.62 17.11 -49.39
C SER A 44 -10.87 18.37 -48.93
N ASP A 45 -9.72 18.23 -48.26
CA ASP A 45 -8.89 19.35 -47.77
C ASP A 45 -7.90 19.89 -48.84
N ASP A 46 -7.48 19.06 -49.80
CA ASP A 46 -6.45 19.42 -50.81
C ASP A 46 -6.99 20.31 -51.97
N VAL A 47 -8.29 20.64 -51.97
CA VAL A 47 -8.95 21.49 -52.99
C VAL A 47 -9.22 22.93 -52.47
N GLY A 48 -8.75 23.29 -51.28
CA GLY A 48 -9.26 24.41 -50.49
C GLY A 48 -8.44 25.70 -50.35
N THR A 49 -7.55 26.10 -51.27
CA THR A 49 -7.05 27.49 -51.30
C THR A 49 -7.85 28.35 -52.29
N GLY A 50 -9.07 28.72 -51.91
CA GLY A 50 -9.82 29.75 -52.63
C GLY A 50 -11.33 29.66 -52.52
N ALA A 51 -11.90 30.66 -51.86
CA ALA A 51 -13.31 31.08 -51.89
C ALA A 51 -14.34 30.20 -51.13
N LYS A 52 -14.94 30.83 -50.12
CA LYS A 52 -16.25 30.48 -49.55
C LYS A 52 -17.26 30.21 -50.67
N ARG A 53 -17.63 28.95 -50.86
CA ARG A 53 -18.94 28.55 -51.42
C ARG A 53 -19.50 27.41 -50.60
N SER A 54 -20.68 27.64 -50.06
CA SER A 54 -21.63 26.61 -49.64
C SER A 54 -21.79 25.59 -50.77
N CYS A 55 -21.52 24.32 -50.52
CA CYS A 55 -21.81 23.27 -51.48
C CYS A 55 -22.51 22.10 -50.78
N GLU A 56 -23.76 21.89 -51.20
CA GLU A 56 -24.51 20.65 -51.12
C GLU A 56 -23.65 19.51 -51.67
N VAL A 57 -23.47 18.44 -50.89
CA VAL A 57 -22.89 17.19 -51.39
C VAL A 57 -24.01 16.41 -52.07
N SER A 58 -23.93 16.32 -53.39
CA SER A 58 -24.79 15.51 -54.23
C SER A 58 -24.61 14.02 -53.94
N SER A 59 -25.71 13.39 -53.54
CA SER A 59 -26.04 11.96 -53.58
C SER A 59 -25.12 11.07 -54.43
N LEU A 60 -24.30 10.25 -53.77
CA LEU A 60 -23.80 9.00 -54.34
C LEU A 60 -24.81 7.89 -54.03
N SER A 61 -25.65 7.63 -55.03
CA SER A 61 -26.53 6.48 -55.24
C SER A 61 -26.19 5.22 -54.41
N VAL A 62 -27.07 4.89 -53.45
CA VAL A 62 -27.30 3.52 -52.97
C VAL A 62 -28.79 3.20 -53.15
N GLU A 63 -29.18 2.82 -54.36
CA GLU A 63 -30.19 1.76 -54.55
C GLU A 63 -29.45 0.59 -55.21
N PRO A 64 -29.52 -0.64 -54.65
CA PRO A 64 -30.80 -1.31 -54.45
C PRO A 64 -30.87 -2.14 -53.14
N ALA A 65 -31.52 -1.61 -52.09
CA ALA A 65 -31.99 -2.42 -50.95
C ALA A 65 -33.51 -2.39 -50.75
N LEU A 66 -34.25 -1.67 -51.60
CA LEU A 66 -35.71 -1.51 -51.52
C LEU A 66 -36.53 -2.62 -52.20
N LYS A 67 -35.95 -3.80 -52.47
CA LYS A 67 -36.67 -4.94 -53.09
C LYS A 67 -36.73 -6.25 -52.29
N LYS A 68 -36.33 -6.25 -51.01
CA LYS A 68 -36.57 -7.40 -50.11
C LYS A 68 -37.09 -6.97 -48.73
N ALA A 69 -38.17 -6.18 -48.71
CA ALA A 69 -38.98 -5.96 -47.51
C ALA A 69 -40.46 -5.85 -47.90
N LYS A 70 -41.00 -6.95 -48.45
CA LYS A 70 -42.43 -7.25 -48.42
C LYS A 70 -42.53 -8.68 -47.91
N THR A 71 -43.29 -8.86 -46.83
CA THR A 71 -43.28 -9.99 -45.87
C THR A 71 -42.07 -9.93 -44.94
N VAL A 72 -42.13 -9.63 -43.65
CA VAL A 72 -43.13 -9.88 -42.58
C VAL A 72 -43.20 -8.62 -41.67
N GLY A 73 -44.36 -8.39 -41.06
CA GLY A 73 -44.77 -7.10 -40.49
C GLY A 73 -44.07 -6.62 -39.22
N GLY A 74 -44.12 -5.29 -39.04
CA GLY A 74 -43.85 -4.57 -37.80
C GLY A 74 -42.57 -3.74 -37.81
N VAL A 75 -42.56 -2.57 -38.46
CA VAL A 75 -41.45 -1.61 -38.38
C VAL A 75 -41.98 -0.19 -38.18
N ALA A 76 -41.47 0.47 -37.15
CA ALA A 76 -41.58 1.91 -36.96
C ALA A 76 -40.76 2.64 -38.05
N SER A 77 -41.41 3.53 -38.78
CA SER A 77 -40.76 4.39 -39.78
C SER A 77 -39.95 5.46 -39.06
N ALA A 78 -38.61 5.40 -39.14
CA ALA A 78 -37.75 6.50 -38.71
C ALA A 78 -38.11 7.78 -39.48
N THR A 79 -38.15 8.91 -38.78
CA THR A 79 -38.52 10.21 -39.35
C THR A 79 -37.32 10.84 -40.08
N HIS A 80 -37.57 11.71 -41.07
CA HIS A 80 -36.52 12.38 -41.84
C HIS A 80 -35.57 13.23 -40.98
N SER A 81 -36.00 13.62 -39.77
CA SER A 81 -35.17 14.31 -38.77
C SER A 81 -34.17 13.36 -38.09
N GLU A 82 -34.58 12.13 -37.77
CA GLU A 82 -33.72 11.13 -37.14
C GLU A 82 -32.60 10.66 -38.08
N LEU A 83 -32.88 10.60 -39.38
CA LEU A 83 -31.86 10.30 -40.40
C LEU A 83 -30.83 11.43 -40.54
N LEU A 84 -31.27 12.69 -40.54
CA LEU A 84 -30.38 13.86 -40.60
C LEU A 84 -29.51 14.00 -39.35
N ASP A 85 -30.07 13.73 -38.17
CA ASP A 85 -29.31 13.73 -36.90
C ASP A 85 -28.29 12.58 -36.88
N SER A 86 -28.62 11.40 -37.43
CA SER A 86 -27.71 10.26 -37.56
C SER A 86 -26.54 10.52 -38.53
N GLU A 87 -26.79 11.22 -39.64
CA GLU A 87 -25.76 11.60 -40.61
C GLU A 87 -24.80 12.65 -40.02
N GLN A 88 -25.32 13.65 -39.31
CA GLN A 88 -24.52 14.69 -38.67
C GLN A 88 -23.64 14.16 -37.53
N THR A 89 -24.16 13.25 -36.71
CA THR A 89 -23.37 12.60 -35.64
C THR A 89 -22.27 11.69 -36.20
N THR A 90 -22.54 11.00 -37.31
CA THR A 90 -21.53 10.17 -38.00
C THR A 90 -20.40 11.04 -38.59
N LEU A 91 -20.75 12.17 -39.21
CA LEU A 91 -19.77 13.11 -39.76
C LEU A 91 -18.88 13.74 -38.68
N ALA A 92 -19.47 14.11 -37.54
CA ALA A 92 -18.74 14.67 -36.39
C ALA A 92 -17.76 13.65 -35.79
N SER A 93 -18.19 12.39 -35.66
CA SER A 93 -17.35 11.29 -35.17
C SER A 93 -16.15 11.03 -36.10
N HIS A 94 -16.36 11.03 -37.41
CA HIS A 94 -15.26 10.91 -38.39
C HIS A 94 -14.27 12.07 -38.29
N SER A 95 -14.74 13.30 -38.07
CA SER A 95 -13.86 14.46 -37.91
C SER A 95 -12.97 14.35 -36.66
N GLN A 96 -13.53 13.94 -35.52
CA GLN A 96 -12.77 13.74 -34.27
C GLN A 96 -11.71 12.64 -34.42
N LEU A 97 -12.05 11.55 -35.11
CA LEU A 97 -11.13 10.46 -35.43
C LEU A 97 -9.93 10.94 -36.26
N ILE A 98 -10.21 11.70 -37.32
CA ILE A 98 -9.16 12.23 -38.21
C ILE A 98 -8.27 13.22 -37.48
N GLN A 99 -8.83 14.08 -36.62
CA GLN A 99 -8.06 15.01 -35.80
C GLN A 99 -7.08 14.30 -34.86
N TRP A 100 -7.50 13.20 -34.24
CA TRP A 100 -6.62 12.41 -33.37
C TRP A 100 -5.52 11.69 -34.17
N ILE A 101 -5.88 10.98 -35.24
CA ILE A 101 -4.93 10.21 -36.07
C ILE A 101 -3.89 11.12 -36.75
N SER A 102 -4.30 12.34 -37.11
CA SER A 102 -3.43 13.31 -37.80
C SER A 102 -2.63 14.20 -36.83
N PHE A 103 -2.75 13.96 -35.52
CA PHE A 103 -2.07 14.77 -34.51
C PHE A 103 -0.55 14.58 -34.58
N GLN A 104 0.17 15.67 -34.88
CA GLN A 104 1.63 15.72 -34.78
C GLN A 104 2.01 16.42 -33.48
N SER A 105 2.64 15.69 -32.56
CA SER A 105 3.17 16.29 -31.33
C SER A 105 4.43 17.11 -31.66
N SER A 106 4.28 18.38 -32.04
CA SER A 106 5.40 19.30 -32.09
C SER A 106 5.92 19.54 -30.67
N SER A 107 7.23 19.48 -30.49
CA SER A 107 7.92 19.81 -29.25
C SER A 107 7.69 21.28 -28.92
N GLU A 108 6.70 21.59 -28.10
CA GLU A 108 6.55 22.94 -27.53
C GLU A 108 6.73 22.89 -26.01
N ASP A 109 7.45 23.90 -25.56
CA ASP A 109 7.88 24.22 -24.21
C ASP A 109 6.72 24.10 -23.18
N PRO A 110 6.85 23.28 -22.12
CA PRO A 110 5.80 23.05 -21.12
C PRO A 110 5.46 24.29 -20.27
N SER A 111 6.15 25.41 -20.47
CA SER A 111 5.89 26.69 -19.78
C SER A 111 4.78 27.54 -20.40
N THR A 112 4.18 27.13 -21.52
CA THR A 112 3.02 27.81 -22.13
C THR A 112 1.73 27.02 -21.93
N PRO A 113 0.64 27.63 -21.40
CA PRO A 113 -0.65 26.96 -21.32
C PRO A 113 -1.21 26.82 -22.74
N ALA A 114 -1.07 25.62 -23.31
CA ALA A 114 -1.56 25.31 -24.65
C ALA A 114 -3.08 25.54 -24.71
N SER A 115 -3.49 26.44 -25.61
CA SER A 115 -4.86 26.50 -26.10
C SER A 115 -5.17 25.20 -26.84
N HIS A 116 -5.99 24.34 -26.23
CA HIS A 116 -6.68 23.17 -26.79
C HIS A 116 -5.89 22.29 -27.80
N GLY A 117 -5.13 21.32 -27.28
CA GLY A 117 -4.74 20.15 -28.09
C GLY A 117 -5.97 19.31 -28.50
N PRO A 118 -5.83 18.36 -29.45
CA PRO A 118 -6.97 17.58 -29.94
C PRO A 118 -7.61 16.76 -28.82
N ASP A 119 -8.93 16.62 -28.90
CA ASP A 119 -9.69 15.75 -28.01
C ASP A 119 -9.43 14.28 -28.37
N ILE A 120 -8.31 13.76 -27.87
CA ILE A 120 -7.88 12.37 -28.03
C ILE A 120 -8.98 11.41 -27.57
N GLN A 121 -9.76 11.79 -26.55
CA GLN A 121 -10.78 10.92 -25.99
C GLN A 121 -11.93 10.71 -26.96
N SER A 122 -12.45 11.80 -27.52
CA SER A 122 -13.47 11.73 -28.57
C SER A 122 -12.97 10.97 -29.79
N GLY A 123 -11.69 11.13 -30.16
CA GLY A 123 -11.06 10.34 -31.23
C GLY A 123 -11.05 8.83 -30.96
N ILE A 124 -10.68 8.41 -29.75
CA ILE A 124 -10.72 7.00 -29.32
C ILE A 124 -12.16 6.48 -29.35
N SER A 125 -13.10 7.23 -28.79
CA SER A 125 -14.53 6.89 -28.77
C SER A 125 -15.10 6.72 -30.17
N ALA A 126 -14.75 7.61 -31.10
CA ALA A 126 -15.14 7.51 -32.50
C ALA A 126 -14.57 6.25 -33.17
N LEU A 127 -13.29 5.92 -32.96
CA LEU A 127 -12.69 4.71 -33.53
C LEU A 127 -13.33 3.43 -32.98
N VAL A 128 -13.46 3.32 -31.66
CA VAL A 128 -14.04 2.14 -31.01
C VAL A 128 -15.51 1.99 -31.40
N GLY A 129 -16.27 3.09 -31.49
CA GLY A 129 -17.64 3.10 -31.97
C GLY A 129 -17.76 2.65 -33.43
N PHE A 130 -16.90 3.16 -34.32
CA PHE A 130 -16.85 2.76 -35.73
C PHE A 130 -16.57 1.25 -35.87
N VAL A 131 -15.56 0.74 -35.18
CA VAL A 131 -15.21 -0.69 -35.19
C VAL A 131 -16.37 -1.52 -34.63
N GLY A 132 -16.90 -1.15 -33.46
CA GLY A 132 -18.00 -1.87 -32.81
C GLY A 132 -19.27 -1.95 -33.65
N GLN A 133 -19.65 -0.85 -34.31
CA GLN A 133 -20.83 -0.81 -35.18
C GLN A 133 -20.61 -1.60 -36.48
N THR A 134 -19.45 -1.44 -37.12
CA THR A 134 -19.13 -2.16 -38.36
C THR A 134 -19.13 -3.68 -38.13
N ILE A 135 -18.58 -4.14 -37.00
CA ILE A 135 -18.62 -5.58 -36.66
C ILE A 135 -20.07 -6.02 -36.40
N ALA A 136 -20.89 -5.21 -35.71
CA ALA A 136 -22.28 -5.56 -35.43
C ALA A 136 -23.11 -5.72 -36.72
N ASP A 137 -22.92 -4.82 -37.68
CA ASP A 137 -23.61 -4.87 -38.98
C ASP A 137 -23.22 -6.14 -39.76
N MET A 138 -21.93 -6.50 -39.77
CA MET A 138 -21.44 -7.72 -40.43
C MET A 138 -21.87 -9.00 -39.70
N ALA A 139 -21.99 -8.95 -38.38
CA ALA A 139 -22.40 -10.08 -37.55
C ALA A 139 -23.90 -10.37 -37.66
N ALA A 140 -24.75 -9.38 -37.97
CA ALA A 140 -26.18 -9.59 -38.21
C ALA A 140 -26.47 -10.57 -39.35
N ASP A 141 -25.55 -10.67 -40.33
CA ASP A 141 -25.65 -11.58 -41.48
C ASP A 141 -25.15 -13.01 -41.17
N ILE A 142 -24.60 -13.24 -39.97
CA ILE A 142 -24.01 -14.53 -39.57
C ILE A 142 -24.68 -14.98 -38.27
N ALA A 143 -25.09 -16.25 -38.17
CA ALA A 143 -25.61 -16.86 -36.93
C ALA A 143 -24.57 -16.94 -35.77
N CYS A 144 -23.54 -16.09 -35.78
CA CYS A 144 -22.50 -15.90 -34.76
C CYS A 144 -22.91 -14.88 -33.68
N TYR A 145 -24.04 -14.18 -33.86
CA TYR A 145 -24.48 -13.05 -33.04
C TYR A 145 -24.51 -13.36 -31.53
N ASP A 146 -24.94 -14.57 -31.14
CA ASP A 146 -25.04 -15.00 -29.73
C ASP A 146 -23.69 -15.04 -28.98
N SER A 147 -22.57 -14.90 -29.68
CA SER A 147 -21.22 -14.99 -29.09
C SER A 147 -20.36 -13.73 -29.22
N MET A 148 -20.87 -12.71 -29.93
CA MET A 148 -20.20 -11.43 -30.13
C MET A 148 -20.52 -10.47 -28.98
N ARG A 149 -19.53 -9.65 -28.59
CA ARG A 149 -19.75 -8.54 -27.66
C ARG A 149 -19.49 -7.21 -28.34
N LYS A 150 -20.43 -6.28 -28.23
CA LYS A 150 -20.27 -4.93 -28.75
C LYS A 150 -19.29 -4.14 -27.88
N LEU A 151 -18.26 -3.58 -28.49
CA LEU A 151 -17.33 -2.64 -27.84
C LEU A 151 -17.96 -1.26 -27.81
N SER A 152 -17.81 -0.56 -26.69
CA SER A 152 -18.24 0.83 -26.52
C SER A 152 -17.36 1.56 -25.51
N THR A 153 -17.35 2.88 -25.57
CA THR A 153 -16.61 3.71 -24.61
C THR A 153 -17.57 4.38 -23.64
N PHE A 154 -17.17 4.56 -22.40
CA PHE A 154 -17.95 5.31 -21.41
C PHE A 154 -17.05 6.22 -20.58
N GLN A 155 -17.65 7.31 -20.08
CA GLN A 155 -17.02 8.26 -19.18
C GLN A 155 -17.84 8.32 -17.89
N LYS A 156 -17.18 8.20 -16.75
CA LYS A 156 -17.79 8.45 -15.44
C LYS A 156 -17.08 9.63 -14.82
N VAL A 157 -17.74 10.58 -14.18
CA VAL A 157 -17.04 11.65 -13.44
C VAL A 157 -16.81 11.15 -12.02
N GLU A 158 -15.57 10.83 -11.66
CA GLU A 158 -15.20 10.64 -10.25
C GLU A 158 -14.22 11.73 -9.83
N SER A 159 -14.58 12.48 -8.79
CA SER A 159 -13.70 13.48 -8.16
C SER A 159 -12.63 12.78 -7.32
N ILE A 160 -11.59 12.26 -7.97
CA ILE A 160 -10.40 11.77 -7.26
C ILE A 160 -9.43 12.94 -7.16
N ALA A 161 -9.17 13.40 -5.94
CA ALA A 161 -8.07 14.30 -5.66
C ALA A 161 -6.75 13.55 -5.87
N THR A 162 -6.10 13.76 -7.02
CA THR A 162 -4.68 13.46 -7.22
C THR A 162 -3.90 14.77 -7.16
N ASP A 163 -2.66 14.69 -6.69
CA ASP A 163 -1.78 15.83 -6.35
C ASP A 163 -1.51 16.85 -7.49
N ASP A 164 -1.99 16.61 -8.71
CA ASP A 164 -1.73 17.41 -9.91
C ASP A 164 -2.98 17.84 -10.71
N GLY A 165 -4.20 17.44 -10.33
CA GLY A 165 -5.44 18.01 -10.88
C GLY A 165 -5.67 17.93 -12.40
N SER A 166 -4.87 17.18 -13.18
CA SER A 166 -4.92 17.22 -14.66
C SER A 166 -5.11 15.85 -15.32
N TYR A 167 -6.03 15.03 -14.83
CA TYR A 167 -6.35 13.75 -15.47
C TYR A 167 -7.76 13.75 -16.07
N GLN A 168 -7.82 13.80 -17.41
CA GLN A 168 -9.06 13.62 -18.15
C GLN A 168 -9.37 12.12 -18.32
N GLN A 169 -10.64 11.76 -18.22
CA GLN A 169 -11.12 10.39 -17.98
C GLN A 169 -11.83 9.77 -19.20
N LEU A 170 -11.35 8.62 -19.69
CA LEU A 170 -12.02 7.78 -20.70
C LEU A 170 -11.75 6.30 -20.39
N ASP A 171 -12.79 5.46 -20.34
CA ASP A 171 -12.66 4.00 -20.17
C ASP A 171 -13.40 3.25 -21.31
N ILE A 172 -12.99 2.01 -21.60
CA ILE A 172 -13.61 1.17 -22.64
C ILE A 172 -14.40 0.04 -21.96
N ALA A 173 -15.71 0.01 -22.18
CA ALA A 173 -16.56 -1.10 -21.78
C ALA A 173 -16.69 -2.13 -22.90
N LEU A 174 -16.85 -3.39 -22.53
CA LEU A 174 -17.61 -4.30 -23.36
C LEU A 174 -19.03 -4.21 -22.86
N THR A 175 -19.89 -3.52 -23.61
CA THR A 175 -21.32 -3.63 -23.34
C THR A 175 -21.74 -5.07 -23.59
N MET A 176 -22.18 -5.75 -22.52
CA MET A 176 -22.77 -7.09 -22.55
C MET A 176 -24.17 -7.10 -23.19
N ASP A 177 -24.55 -6.02 -23.88
CA ASP A 177 -25.89 -5.85 -24.41
C ASP A 177 -26.07 -6.70 -25.67
N THR A 178 -26.57 -7.92 -25.47
CA THR A 178 -27.08 -8.79 -26.54
C THR A 178 -28.51 -8.42 -26.96
N GLY A 179 -29.07 -7.31 -26.46
CA GLY A 179 -30.32 -6.76 -26.96
C GLY A 179 -31.33 -6.44 -25.87
N SER A 180 -31.14 -5.33 -25.16
CA SER A 180 -32.25 -4.50 -24.70
C SER A 180 -31.73 -3.10 -24.37
N CYS A 181 -32.21 -2.12 -25.16
CA CYS A 181 -32.11 -0.71 -24.87
C CYS A 181 -32.56 -0.44 -23.41
N THR A 182 -31.59 -0.29 -22.51
CA THR A 182 -31.81 0.25 -21.18
C THR A 182 -30.83 1.40 -21.02
N ASP A 183 -31.37 2.59 -20.75
CA ASP A 183 -30.65 3.88 -20.61
C ASP A 183 -29.67 3.94 -19.42
N THR A 184 -29.13 2.80 -18.98
CA THR A 184 -28.18 2.74 -17.87
C THR A 184 -26.75 2.89 -18.37
N VAL A 185 -26.10 3.99 -17.97
CA VAL A 185 -24.66 4.23 -18.22
C VAL A 185 -23.85 3.03 -17.69
N PRO A 186 -22.98 2.41 -18.51
CA PRO A 186 -22.13 1.29 -18.09
C PRO A 186 -21.33 1.63 -16.82
N ASP A 187 -21.23 0.69 -15.88
CA ASP A 187 -20.40 0.84 -14.67
C ASP A 187 -19.16 -0.07 -14.75
N HIS A 188 -18.23 0.03 -13.79
CA HIS A 188 -17.02 -0.80 -13.75
C HIS A 188 -17.31 -2.31 -13.68
N LYS A 189 -18.54 -2.71 -13.34
CA LYS A 189 -19.01 -4.11 -13.44
C LYS A 189 -19.14 -4.58 -14.90
N ASP A 190 -19.36 -3.66 -15.84
CA ASP A 190 -19.56 -3.88 -17.28
C ASP A 190 -18.29 -3.55 -18.10
N ALA A 191 -17.23 -3.06 -17.43
CA ALA A 191 -16.01 -2.64 -18.10
C ALA A 191 -15.15 -3.83 -18.55
N LEU A 192 -14.71 -3.85 -19.81
CA LEU A 192 -13.71 -4.83 -20.26
C LEU A 192 -12.32 -4.44 -19.77
N MET A 193 -11.96 -3.17 -19.89
CA MET A 193 -10.63 -2.68 -19.57
C MET A 193 -10.64 -1.20 -19.23
N MET A 194 -9.61 -0.79 -18.48
CA MET A 194 -9.36 0.61 -18.19
C MET A 194 -8.51 1.22 -19.30
N VAL A 195 -8.69 2.51 -19.59
CA VAL A 195 -7.86 3.24 -20.57
C VAL A 195 -7.17 4.42 -19.91
N ALA A 196 -5.87 4.52 -20.11
CA ALA A 196 -5.06 5.63 -19.62
C ALA A 196 -4.71 6.52 -20.82
N VAL A 197 -5.37 7.66 -20.93
CA VAL A 197 -5.12 8.66 -21.99
C VAL A 197 -4.15 9.74 -21.49
N LYS A 198 -3.15 10.07 -22.30
CA LYS A 198 -2.20 11.16 -22.10
C LYS A 198 -2.01 11.94 -23.39
N GLN A 199 -1.84 13.24 -23.26
CA GLN A 199 -1.71 14.14 -24.41
C GLN A 199 -0.37 13.97 -25.10
N PHE A 200 0.68 13.65 -24.34
CA PHE A 200 2.04 13.58 -24.87
C PHE A 200 2.66 12.19 -24.75
N ALA A 201 3.48 11.81 -25.73
CA ALA A 201 4.12 10.50 -25.81
C ALA A 201 5.06 10.21 -24.62
N GLN A 202 5.74 11.23 -24.07
CA GLN A 202 6.64 11.11 -22.91
C GLN A 202 5.94 10.75 -21.59
N GLU A 203 4.60 10.87 -21.52
CA GLU A 203 3.83 10.59 -20.31
C GLU A 203 3.51 9.10 -20.13
N GLN A 204 4.12 8.21 -20.92
CA GLN A 204 3.88 6.77 -20.88
C GLN A 204 4.00 6.17 -19.46
N HIS A 205 5.00 6.58 -18.67
CA HIS A 205 5.15 6.11 -17.29
C HIS A 205 3.98 6.53 -16.39
N ARG A 206 3.45 7.75 -16.60
CA ARG A 206 2.24 8.23 -15.90
C ARG A 206 1.01 7.44 -16.33
N ALA A 207 0.90 7.12 -17.62
CA ALA A 207 -0.18 6.28 -18.15
C ALA A 207 -0.20 4.89 -17.49
N TYR A 208 0.96 4.21 -17.40
CA TYR A 208 1.05 2.92 -16.71
C TYR A 208 0.69 2.99 -15.23
N ARG A 209 1.17 4.02 -14.52
CA ARG A 209 0.87 4.20 -13.09
C ARG A 209 -0.63 4.40 -12.86
N TYR A 210 -1.26 5.25 -13.68
CA TYR A 210 -2.70 5.48 -13.64
C TYR A 210 -3.47 4.20 -13.94
N LEU A 211 -3.07 3.47 -14.99
CA LEU A 211 -3.71 2.22 -15.38
C LEU A 211 -3.64 1.17 -14.26
N ALA A 212 -2.50 1.00 -13.60
CA ALA A 212 -2.35 0.05 -12.48
C ALA A 212 -3.25 0.37 -11.28
N TYR A 213 -3.44 1.66 -10.98
CA TYR A 213 -4.36 2.10 -9.93
C TYR A 213 -5.83 1.84 -10.32
N ARG A 214 -6.21 2.09 -11.57
CA ARG A 214 -7.57 1.93 -12.07
C ARG A 214 -7.97 0.47 -12.23
N THR A 215 -7.07 -0.39 -12.73
CA THR A 215 -7.32 -1.83 -12.89
C THR A 215 -7.66 -2.52 -11.57
N ARG A 216 -7.19 -1.99 -10.43
CA ARG A 216 -7.62 -2.43 -9.08
C ARG A 216 -9.14 -2.48 -8.96
N LYS A 217 -9.84 -1.48 -9.51
CA LYS A 217 -11.31 -1.40 -9.42
C LYS A 217 -11.98 -2.54 -10.16
N LEU A 218 -11.47 -2.94 -11.33
CA LEU A 218 -12.00 -4.09 -12.08
C LEU A 218 -11.97 -5.36 -11.23
N PHE A 219 -10.85 -5.64 -10.55
CA PHE A 219 -10.74 -6.82 -9.68
C PHE A 219 -11.66 -6.75 -8.45
N THR A 220 -12.00 -5.55 -7.98
CA THR A 220 -12.95 -5.37 -6.86
C THR A 220 -14.41 -5.46 -7.26
N THR A 221 -14.77 -5.03 -8.48
CA THR A 221 -16.17 -4.97 -8.95
C THR A 221 -16.59 -6.19 -9.78
N GLN A 222 -15.64 -6.92 -10.34
CA GLN A 222 -15.88 -8.11 -11.17
C GLN A 222 -15.33 -9.36 -10.47
N PRO A 223 -16.15 -10.06 -9.66
CA PRO A 223 -15.70 -11.22 -8.88
C PRO A 223 -15.28 -12.41 -9.74
N ASN A 224 -15.68 -12.45 -11.00
CA ASN A 224 -15.31 -13.48 -11.96
C ASN A 224 -14.05 -13.10 -12.76
N ARG A 225 -13.22 -12.12 -12.33
CA ARG A 225 -12.03 -11.72 -13.11
C ARG A 225 -10.77 -12.50 -12.71
N ARG A 226 -10.17 -13.23 -13.65
CA ARG A 226 -8.92 -14.00 -13.50
C ARG A 226 -7.68 -13.13 -13.77
N PHE A 227 -7.72 -12.37 -14.85
CA PHE A 227 -6.71 -11.39 -15.26
C PHE A 227 -7.41 -10.24 -15.99
N ALA A 228 -6.75 -9.10 -16.18
CA ALA A 228 -7.40 -7.93 -16.78
C ALA A 228 -6.60 -7.35 -17.95
N TRP A 229 -7.32 -6.79 -18.91
CA TRP A 229 -6.74 -5.98 -19.98
C TRP A 229 -6.75 -4.50 -19.60
N GLY A 230 -5.86 -3.73 -20.21
CA GLY A 230 -5.80 -2.28 -20.12
C GLY A 230 -5.17 -1.68 -21.38
N LEU A 231 -5.41 -0.40 -21.62
CA LEU A 231 -4.77 0.34 -22.72
C LEU A 231 -4.09 1.60 -22.20
N THR A 232 -2.91 1.89 -22.74
CA THR A 232 -2.33 3.23 -22.63
C THR A 232 -2.38 3.89 -23.99
N VAL A 233 -2.87 5.12 -24.05
CA VAL A 233 -2.86 5.97 -25.24
C VAL A 233 -2.10 7.24 -24.90
N CYS A 234 -0.93 7.43 -25.50
CA CYS A 234 -0.11 8.62 -25.32
C CYS A 234 0.10 9.27 -26.69
N ALA A 235 -0.47 10.46 -26.90
CA ALA A 235 -0.61 11.07 -28.22
C ALA A 235 -1.31 10.10 -29.21
N THR A 236 -0.62 9.65 -30.26
CA THR A 236 -1.12 8.65 -31.24
C THR A 236 -0.64 7.23 -30.96
N THR A 237 0.17 7.02 -29.92
CA THR A 237 0.73 5.71 -29.59
C THR A 237 -0.18 4.95 -28.62
N VAL A 238 -0.62 3.77 -29.02
CA VAL A 238 -1.44 2.85 -28.23
C VAL A 238 -0.61 1.64 -27.81
N ARG A 239 -0.75 1.18 -26.57
CA ARG A 239 -0.20 -0.10 -26.11
C ARG A 239 -1.23 -0.89 -25.31
N ALA A 240 -1.33 -2.18 -25.60
CA ALA A 240 -2.15 -3.13 -24.85
C ALA A 240 -1.38 -3.64 -23.63
N CYS A 241 -2.03 -3.65 -22.48
CA CYS A 241 -1.47 -4.11 -21.21
C CYS A 241 -2.26 -5.31 -20.69
N LEU A 242 -1.56 -6.40 -20.40
CA LEU A 242 -2.11 -7.59 -19.77
C LEU A 242 -1.68 -7.63 -18.30
N PHE A 243 -2.65 -7.46 -17.40
CA PHE A 243 -2.46 -7.52 -15.94
C PHE A 243 -2.68 -8.95 -15.44
N VAL A 244 -1.59 -9.60 -15.05
CA VAL A 244 -1.60 -10.89 -14.35
C VAL A 244 -1.20 -10.69 -12.89
N HIS A 245 -1.30 -11.75 -12.09
CA HIS A 245 -1.23 -11.65 -10.63
C HIS A 245 0.06 -11.04 -10.06
N ASP A 246 1.20 -11.13 -10.73
CA ASP A 246 2.47 -10.58 -10.21
C ASP A 246 3.15 -9.60 -11.16
N LYS A 247 2.69 -9.50 -12.42
CA LYS A 247 3.33 -8.73 -13.48
C LYS A 247 2.29 -8.06 -14.38
N VAL A 248 2.73 -7.02 -15.06
CA VAL A 248 2.00 -6.39 -16.18
C VAL A 248 2.86 -6.58 -17.40
N LEU A 249 2.29 -7.09 -18.49
CA LEU A 249 2.94 -7.21 -19.79
C LEU A 249 2.39 -6.13 -20.70
N SER A 250 3.25 -5.37 -21.37
CA SER A 250 2.84 -4.35 -22.34
C SER A 250 3.25 -4.80 -23.74
N SER A 251 2.35 -4.63 -24.70
CA SER A 251 2.64 -4.81 -26.11
C SER A 251 3.68 -3.81 -26.60
N GLU A 252 4.21 -4.07 -27.80
CA GLU A 252 4.86 -3.04 -28.61
C GLU A 252 3.90 -1.88 -28.92
N ALA A 253 4.48 -0.74 -29.26
CA ALA A 253 3.75 0.49 -29.59
C ALA A 253 3.00 0.36 -30.92
N MET A 254 1.69 0.65 -30.92
CA MET A 254 0.86 0.78 -32.10
C MET A 254 0.60 2.27 -32.36
N ASP A 255 1.26 2.84 -33.36
CA ASP A 255 1.04 4.25 -33.72
C ASP A 255 -0.13 4.38 -34.69
N VAL A 256 -1.28 4.86 -34.19
CA VAL A 256 -2.50 4.99 -35.01
C VAL A 256 -2.41 6.09 -36.07
N SER A 257 -1.37 6.93 -36.05
CA SER A 257 -1.08 7.84 -37.17
C SER A 257 -0.66 7.06 -38.44
N THR A 258 -0.11 5.86 -38.26
CA THR A 258 0.37 4.99 -39.34
C THR A 258 -0.69 3.98 -39.78
N SER A 259 -0.68 3.61 -41.06
CA SER A 259 -1.56 2.58 -41.62
C SER A 259 -1.40 1.23 -40.89
N ASP A 260 -0.16 0.85 -40.60
CA ASP A 260 0.17 -0.41 -39.93
C ASP A 260 -0.31 -0.41 -38.47
N GLY A 261 -0.10 0.68 -37.72
CA GLY A 261 -0.58 0.79 -36.35
C GLY A 261 -2.10 0.78 -36.25
N ARG A 262 -2.82 1.43 -37.18
CA ARG A 262 -4.29 1.33 -37.26
C ARG A 262 -4.74 -0.08 -37.55
N ARG A 263 -4.13 -0.77 -38.51
CA ARG A 263 -4.44 -2.15 -38.84
C ARG A 263 -4.29 -3.06 -37.63
N THR A 264 -3.19 -2.93 -36.89
CA THR A 264 -2.93 -3.72 -35.68
C THR A 264 -3.96 -3.41 -34.60
N PHE A 265 -4.30 -2.13 -34.37
CA PHE A 265 -5.27 -1.76 -33.35
C PHE A 265 -6.70 -2.20 -33.69
N VAL A 266 -7.14 -2.05 -34.94
CA VAL A 266 -8.43 -2.58 -35.43
C VAL A 266 -8.49 -4.09 -35.28
N THR A 267 -7.41 -4.80 -35.60
CA THR A 267 -7.33 -6.26 -35.42
C THR A 267 -7.48 -6.63 -33.95
N LEU A 268 -6.81 -5.93 -33.04
CA LEU A 268 -6.91 -6.14 -31.60
C LEU A 268 -8.34 -5.94 -31.08
N LEU A 269 -9.00 -4.83 -31.46
CA LEU A 269 -10.39 -4.55 -31.07
C LEU A 269 -11.35 -5.61 -31.61
N THR A 270 -11.18 -6.02 -32.86
CA THR A 270 -11.99 -7.06 -33.50
C THR A 270 -11.81 -8.40 -32.79
N ASN A 271 -10.57 -8.74 -32.45
CA ASN A 271 -10.24 -9.94 -31.68
C ASN A 271 -10.95 -9.93 -30.33
N TRP A 272 -10.83 -8.86 -29.54
CA TRP A 272 -11.52 -8.76 -28.24
C TRP A 272 -13.04 -8.86 -28.33
N SER A 273 -13.66 -8.34 -29.40
CA SER A 273 -15.11 -8.43 -29.63
C SER A 273 -15.59 -9.87 -29.88
N MET A 274 -14.74 -10.70 -30.50
CA MET A 274 -15.06 -12.08 -30.91
C MET A 274 -14.49 -13.15 -29.94
N CYS A 275 -13.61 -12.74 -29.04
CA CYS A 275 -12.87 -13.62 -28.15
C CYS A 275 -13.77 -14.28 -27.09
N GLU A 276 -13.43 -15.50 -26.68
CA GLU A 276 -14.13 -16.20 -25.61
C GLU A 276 -13.96 -15.48 -24.25
N SER A 277 -14.99 -15.56 -23.39
CA SER A 277 -14.98 -14.98 -22.03
C SER A 277 -13.69 -15.24 -21.28
N TRP A 278 -13.23 -16.49 -21.30
CA TRP A 278 -12.09 -16.93 -20.51
C TRP A 278 -10.75 -16.41 -21.01
N ARG A 279 -10.64 -16.06 -22.30
CA ARG A 279 -9.47 -15.37 -22.87
C ARG A 279 -9.51 -13.85 -22.64
N LEU A 280 -10.68 -13.30 -22.37
CA LEU A 280 -10.84 -11.92 -21.89
C LEU A 280 -10.62 -11.79 -20.37
N GLY A 281 -10.28 -12.90 -19.70
CA GLY A 281 -10.00 -12.94 -18.28
C GLY A 281 -11.22 -13.15 -17.39
N TYR A 282 -12.37 -13.57 -17.93
CA TYR A 282 -13.54 -13.95 -17.12
C TYR A 282 -13.51 -15.44 -16.75
N ASP A 283 -13.86 -15.76 -15.52
CA ASP A 283 -14.05 -17.13 -15.04
C ASP A 283 -15.42 -17.65 -15.50
N PRO A 284 -15.49 -18.66 -16.38
CA PRO A 284 -16.77 -19.22 -16.85
C PRO A 284 -17.53 -19.98 -15.76
N THR A 285 -16.89 -20.32 -14.64
CA THR A 285 -17.51 -21.02 -13.50
C THR A 285 -18.17 -20.07 -12.49
N ILE A 286 -18.00 -18.76 -12.66
CA ILE A 286 -18.66 -17.72 -11.87
C ILE A 286 -19.55 -16.88 -12.80
N ARG A 287 -20.85 -17.09 -12.71
CA ARG A 287 -21.86 -16.54 -13.63
C ARG A 287 -22.84 -15.66 -12.86
N TYR A 288 -23.20 -14.50 -13.42
CA TYR A 288 -24.23 -13.65 -12.83
C TYR A 288 -25.57 -13.94 -13.49
N ASP A 289 -26.58 -14.28 -12.70
CA ASP A 289 -27.97 -14.37 -13.16
C ASP A 289 -28.64 -13.01 -12.97
N ALA A 290 -28.91 -12.31 -14.09
CA ALA A 290 -29.52 -10.99 -14.05
C ALA A 290 -31.00 -11.03 -13.62
N GLY A 291 -31.71 -12.12 -13.88
CA GLY A 291 -33.12 -12.29 -13.53
C GLY A 291 -33.29 -12.51 -12.03
N LEU A 292 -32.43 -13.33 -11.43
CA LEU A 292 -32.46 -13.67 -10.01
C LEU A 292 -31.53 -12.80 -9.14
N LYS A 293 -30.73 -11.92 -9.77
CA LYS A 293 -29.80 -10.98 -9.12
C LYS A 293 -28.79 -11.65 -8.17
N HIS A 294 -28.26 -12.80 -8.57
CA HIS A 294 -27.27 -13.53 -7.79
C HIS A 294 -26.15 -14.08 -8.65
N TRP A 295 -25.02 -14.40 -8.01
CA TRP A 295 -23.92 -15.14 -8.61
C TRP A 295 -24.13 -16.63 -8.43
N GLU A 296 -23.99 -17.38 -9.51
CA GLU A 296 -23.83 -18.83 -9.51
C GLU A 296 -22.34 -19.17 -9.59
N ILE A 297 -21.87 -20.01 -8.66
CA ILE A 297 -20.47 -20.40 -8.54
C ILE A 297 -20.39 -21.92 -8.58
N ASP A 298 -19.72 -22.45 -9.60
CA ASP A 298 -19.46 -23.88 -9.71
C ASP A 298 -18.14 -24.22 -9.01
N VAL A 299 -18.17 -25.23 -8.14
CA VAL A 299 -17.00 -25.74 -7.43
C VAL A 299 -16.86 -27.23 -7.69
N CYS A 300 -15.75 -27.61 -8.32
CA CYS A 300 -15.37 -29.01 -8.49
C CYS A 300 -14.52 -29.45 -7.31
N ASP A 301 -14.93 -30.52 -6.66
CA ASP A 301 -14.13 -31.14 -5.61
C ASP A 301 -13.06 -32.06 -6.23
N SER A 302 -11.80 -31.87 -5.87
CA SER A 302 -10.69 -32.61 -6.47
C SER A 302 -10.61 -34.07 -6.05
N GLU A 303 -11.26 -34.48 -4.97
CA GLU A 303 -11.26 -35.85 -4.47
C GLU A 303 -12.37 -36.67 -5.14
N THR A 304 -13.59 -36.15 -5.12
CA THR A 304 -14.78 -36.81 -5.66
C THR A 304 -14.99 -36.56 -7.15
N GLN A 305 -14.33 -35.54 -7.73
CA GLN A 305 -14.54 -35.06 -9.10
C GLN A 305 -15.98 -34.61 -9.38
N LEU A 306 -16.77 -34.37 -8.33
CA LEU A 306 -18.14 -33.87 -8.44
C LEU A 306 -18.13 -32.35 -8.41
N THR A 307 -18.91 -31.74 -9.30
CA THR A 307 -19.15 -30.29 -9.30
C THR A 307 -20.46 -29.98 -8.60
N ARG A 308 -20.42 -29.10 -7.61
CA ARG A 308 -21.59 -28.51 -6.95
C ARG A 308 -21.72 -27.05 -7.34
N SER A 309 -22.95 -26.58 -7.48
CA SER A 309 -23.23 -25.18 -7.81
C SER A 309 -23.76 -24.47 -6.56
N TYR A 310 -23.33 -23.23 -6.37
CA TYR A 310 -23.70 -22.41 -5.22
C TYR A 310 -24.26 -21.08 -5.68
N ILE A 311 -25.23 -20.54 -4.93
CA ILE A 311 -25.88 -19.25 -5.19
C ILE A 311 -25.45 -18.25 -4.12
N CYS A 312 -25.03 -17.06 -4.54
CA CYS A 312 -24.55 -16.00 -3.66
C CYS A 312 -25.12 -14.64 -4.09
N ALA A 313 -25.78 -13.94 -3.18
CA ALA A 313 -26.29 -12.58 -3.44
C ALA A 313 -25.26 -11.48 -3.13
N SER A 314 -24.27 -11.75 -2.26
CA SER A 314 -23.33 -10.73 -1.78
C SER A 314 -21.91 -11.27 -1.58
N ILE A 315 -20.93 -10.55 -2.09
CA ILE A 315 -19.49 -10.82 -1.92
C ILE A 315 -19.07 -10.29 -0.55
N CYS A 316 -18.41 -11.12 0.27
CA CYS A 316 -17.97 -10.70 1.61
C CYS A 316 -16.54 -10.16 1.62
N CYS A 317 -15.67 -10.63 0.73
CA CYS A 317 -14.32 -10.11 0.55
C CYS A 317 -13.98 -10.00 -0.95
N SER A 318 -13.53 -8.82 -1.38
CA SER A 318 -13.13 -8.54 -2.76
C SER A 318 -11.61 -8.45 -2.89
N ALA A 319 -11.11 -8.71 -4.10
CA ALA A 319 -9.68 -8.60 -4.40
C ALA A 319 -9.26 -7.13 -4.47
N TYR A 320 -8.83 -6.56 -3.33
CA TYR A 320 -8.44 -5.16 -3.22
C TYR A 320 -7.05 -4.83 -3.77
N SER A 321 -6.17 -5.80 -4.00
CA SER A 321 -4.82 -5.54 -4.55
C SER A 321 -4.79 -5.85 -6.04
N THR A 322 -4.07 -5.04 -6.83
CA THR A 322 -3.79 -5.31 -8.25
C THR A 322 -2.86 -6.52 -8.44
N PHE A 323 -2.06 -6.87 -7.42
CA PHE A 323 -1.10 -7.96 -7.47
C PHE A 323 -1.20 -8.86 -6.24
N GLY A 324 -0.77 -10.12 -6.37
CA GLY A 324 -0.80 -11.14 -5.33
C GLY A 324 -1.90 -12.18 -5.54
N ARG A 325 -2.38 -12.77 -4.44
CA ARG A 325 -3.30 -13.92 -4.46
C ARG A 325 -4.69 -13.61 -5.01
N HIS A 326 -5.08 -12.33 -5.11
CA HIS A 326 -6.43 -11.91 -5.50
C HIS A 326 -7.53 -12.66 -4.73
N THR A 327 -7.34 -12.86 -3.42
CA THR A 327 -8.27 -13.60 -2.57
C THR A 327 -9.66 -12.95 -2.58
N ARG A 328 -10.69 -13.76 -2.80
CA ARG A 328 -12.11 -13.40 -2.74
C ARG A 328 -12.86 -14.38 -1.87
N CYS A 329 -13.89 -13.90 -1.19
CA CYS A 329 -14.73 -14.75 -0.37
C CYS A 329 -16.22 -14.46 -0.65
N PHE A 330 -17.01 -15.53 -0.75
CA PHE A 330 -18.44 -15.48 -1.02
C PHE A 330 -19.21 -16.22 0.08
N VAL A 331 -20.25 -15.61 0.63
CA VAL A 331 -21.20 -16.33 1.47
C VAL A 331 -22.31 -16.83 0.55
N ALA A 332 -22.47 -18.15 0.48
CA ALA A 332 -23.33 -18.79 -0.50
C ALA A 332 -24.19 -19.90 0.12
N HIS A 333 -25.18 -20.34 -0.64
CA HIS A 333 -25.97 -21.53 -0.35
C HIS A 333 -25.82 -22.52 -1.50
N GLU A 334 -25.83 -23.82 -1.22
CA GLU A 334 -25.83 -24.81 -2.30
C GLU A 334 -27.12 -24.68 -3.12
N LYS A 335 -26.98 -24.68 -4.46
CA LYS A 335 -28.11 -24.55 -5.38
C LYS A 335 -29.01 -25.78 -5.25
N PRO A 336 -30.30 -25.62 -4.90
CA PRO A 336 -31.22 -26.75 -4.80
C PRO A 336 -31.39 -27.45 -6.14
N THR A 337 -31.47 -28.77 -6.14
CA THR A 337 -31.75 -29.58 -7.33
C THR A 337 -33.18 -29.39 -7.86
N ASP A 338 -34.13 -28.98 -7.01
CA ASP A 338 -35.53 -28.64 -7.36
C ASP A 338 -35.88 -27.20 -6.92
N LEU A 339 -35.88 -26.26 -7.88
CA LEU A 339 -36.16 -24.83 -7.65
C LEU A 339 -37.59 -24.51 -7.17
N ALA A 340 -38.51 -25.48 -7.19
CA ALA A 340 -39.94 -25.26 -6.92
C ALA A 340 -40.35 -25.36 -5.43
N ARG A 341 -39.43 -25.67 -4.50
CA ARG A 341 -39.75 -25.91 -3.08
C ARG A 341 -38.83 -25.24 -2.04
N ALA A 342 -37.86 -24.44 -2.46
CA ALA A 342 -36.90 -23.84 -1.54
C ALA A 342 -37.38 -22.45 -1.08
N SER A 343 -37.65 -22.28 0.22
CA SER A 343 -37.59 -20.96 0.83
C SER A 343 -36.11 -20.62 1.08
N ASP A 344 -35.69 -19.35 0.91
CA ASP A 344 -34.30 -18.89 1.13
C ASP A 344 -33.74 -19.21 2.53
N GLN A 345 -34.59 -19.65 3.47
CA GLN A 345 -34.24 -19.91 4.86
C GLN A 345 -33.85 -21.37 5.15
N ASP A 346 -33.96 -22.30 4.20
CA ASP A 346 -33.83 -23.74 4.48
C ASP A 346 -32.43 -24.35 4.21
N PHE A 347 -31.49 -23.61 3.58
CA PHE A 347 -30.18 -24.17 3.21
C PHE A 347 -29.04 -23.62 4.08
N PRO A 348 -28.13 -24.49 4.58
CA PRO A 348 -26.99 -24.05 5.38
C PRO A 348 -26.09 -23.12 4.56
N LYS A 349 -25.62 -22.05 5.21
CA LYS A 349 -24.67 -21.10 4.62
C LYS A 349 -23.27 -21.70 4.59
N VAL A 350 -22.59 -21.53 3.47
CA VAL A 350 -21.19 -21.89 3.30
C VAL A 350 -20.36 -20.66 2.91
N LEU A 351 -19.07 -20.70 3.19
CA LEU A 351 -18.09 -19.73 2.72
C LEU A 351 -17.31 -20.34 1.55
N ILE A 352 -17.26 -19.64 0.41
CA ILE A 352 -16.41 -20.01 -0.72
C ILE A 352 -15.21 -19.07 -0.72
N LYS A 353 -14.00 -19.60 -0.54
CA LYS A 353 -12.71 -18.90 -0.66
C LYS A 353 -12.12 -19.20 -2.03
N ASP A 354 -11.76 -18.14 -2.76
CA ASP A 354 -11.26 -18.18 -4.14
C ASP A 354 -9.92 -17.42 -4.19
N ALA A 355 -8.82 -18.09 -4.59
CA ALA A 355 -7.48 -17.48 -4.52
C ALA A 355 -6.45 -18.11 -5.48
N TRP A 356 -5.45 -17.32 -5.88
CA TRP A 356 -4.29 -17.75 -6.66
C TRP A 356 -3.04 -17.93 -5.78
N ALA A 357 -2.85 -19.15 -5.30
CA ALA A 357 -1.71 -19.54 -4.47
C ALA A 357 -0.48 -19.85 -5.33
N ARG A 358 0.73 -19.73 -4.78
CA ARG A 358 1.93 -20.23 -5.48
C ARG A 358 1.87 -21.77 -5.54
N PRO A 359 2.37 -22.39 -6.63
CA PRO A 359 2.52 -23.83 -6.68
C PRO A 359 3.53 -24.29 -5.64
N ILE A 360 3.48 -25.58 -5.33
CA ILE A 360 4.55 -26.26 -4.59
C ILE A 360 5.81 -26.18 -5.47
N SER A 361 6.83 -25.43 -5.03
CA SER A 361 8.05 -25.24 -5.81
C SER A 361 8.76 -26.59 -6.01
N PRO A 362 9.12 -26.98 -7.25
CA PRO A 362 9.98 -28.13 -7.48
C PRO A 362 11.33 -27.88 -6.80
N GLY A 363 11.62 -28.60 -5.71
CA GLY A 363 12.84 -28.43 -4.90
C GLY A 363 12.67 -27.66 -3.58
N SER A 364 11.45 -27.22 -3.22
CA SER A 364 11.15 -26.82 -1.84
C SER A 364 10.88 -28.07 -1.00
N ASP A 365 11.55 -28.20 0.14
CA ASP A 365 11.26 -29.25 1.13
C ASP A 365 9.91 -29.01 1.84
N ILE A 366 9.41 -27.77 1.78
CA ILE A 366 8.14 -27.36 2.38
C ILE A 366 7.05 -27.38 1.32
N VAL A 367 6.10 -28.28 1.50
CA VAL A 367 4.84 -28.34 0.74
C VAL A 367 3.81 -27.49 1.48
N CYS A 368 3.00 -26.70 0.76
CA CYS A 368 1.85 -25.99 1.33
C CYS A 368 0.62 -26.25 0.44
N ASP A 369 -0.36 -26.98 0.95
CA ASP A 369 -1.61 -27.30 0.25
C ASP A 369 -2.80 -27.20 1.21
N GLU A 370 -3.39 -26.01 1.28
CA GLU A 370 -4.52 -25.71 2.16
C GLU A 370 -5.68 -26.71 1.98
N VAL A 371 -5.99 -27.11 0.75
CA VAL A 371 -7.09 -28.07 0.49
C VAL A 371 -6.77 -29.43 1.12
N ALA A 372 -5.54 -29.92 0.94
CA ALA A 372 -5.11 -31.18 1.54
C ALA A 372 -5.11 -31.11 3.07
N TYR A 373 -4.63 -29.99 3.64
CA TYR A 373 -4.60 -29.80 5.09
C TYR A 373 -5.99 -29.73 5.71
N LEU A 374 -6.92 -29.01 5.09
CA LEU A 374 -8.30 -28.95 5.59
C LEU A 374 -9.00 -30.32 5.52
N ARG A 375 -8.72 -31.15 4.50
CA ARG A 375 -9.20 -32.56 4.47
C ARG A 375 -8.60 -33.37 5.61
N GLU A 376 -7.29 -33.28 5.80
CA GLU A 376 -6.58 -34.01 6.85
C GLU A 376 -7.08 -33.60 8.24
N ILE A 377 -7.29 -32.30 8.49
CA ILE A 377 -7.85 -31.79 9.74
C ILE A 377 -9.27 -32.31 9.95
N ARG A 378 -10.14 -32.24 8.93
CA ARG A 378 -11.51 -32.78 8.98
C ARG A 378 -11.50 -34.26 9.36
N ASP A 379 -10.73 -35.07 8.67
CA ASP A 379 -10.73 -36.52 8.85
C ASP A 379 -10.07 -36.92 10.18
N ALA A 380 -8.98 -36.24 10.55
CA ALA A 380 -8.25 -36.52 11.78
C ALA A 380 -9.00 -36.07 13.03
N LEU A 381 -9.86 -35.04 12.97
CA LEU A 381 -10.57 -34.51 14.13
C LEU A 381 -12.06 -34.90 14.19
N ALA A 382 -12.55 -35.68 13.23
CA ALA A 382 -13.96 -36.08 13.10
C ALA A 382 -14.55 -36.83 14.31
N ASP A 383 -13.72 -37.45 15.14
CA ASP A 383 -14.13 -38.19 16.35
C ASP A 383 -14.25 -37.29 17.60
N ASN A 384 -13.90 -36.00 17.50
CA ASN A 384 -13.89 -35.08 18.63
C ASN A 384 -14.90 -33.94 18.48
N ASN A 385 -16.15 -34.24 18.83
CA ASN A 385 -17.27 -33.29 18.77
C ASN A 385 -17.04 -31.99 19.57
N THR A 386 -16.10 -31.96 20.52
CA THR A 386 -15.80 -30.75 21.32
C THR A 386 -14.99 -29.70 20.55
N LEU A 387 -14.37 -30.08 19.43
CA LEU A 387 -13.63 -29.19 18.54
C LEU A 387 -14.44 -28.82 17.30
N ASP A 388 -15.67 -29.33 17.15
CA ASP A 388 -16.53 -28.97 16.03
C ASP A 388 -16.76 -27.46 15.98
N GLY A 389 -16.61 -26.92 14.78
CA GLY A 389 -16.70 -25.48 14.51
C GLY A 389 -15.51 -24.67 15.01
N THR A 390 -14.43 -25.27 15.53
CA THR A 390 -13.21 -24.53 15.92
C THR A 390 -12.17 -24.41 14.80
N TYR A 391 -12.44 -25.04 13.67
CA TYR A 391 -11.70 -24.96 12.43
C TYR A 391 -12.70 -25.09 11.27
N PRO A 392 -12.38 -24.57 10.08
CA PRO A 392 -13.24 -24.69 8.90
C PRO A 392 -13.28 -26.14 8.41
N LEU A 393 -14.48 -26.69 8.29
CA LEU A 393 -14.74 -27.98 7.66
C LEU A 393 -14.77 -27.80 6.15
N LEU A 394 -13.98 -28.61 5.44
CA LEU A 394 -13.98 -28.62 3.99
C LEU A 394 -15.17 -29.42 3.44
N GLU A 395 -16.09 -28.73 2.78
CA GLU A 395 -17.27 -29.32 2.12
C GLU A 395 -16.97 -29.77 0.68
N ALA A 396 -16.19 -28.96 -0.04
CA ALA A 396 -15.74 -29.22 -1.40
C ALA A 396 -14.56 -28.29 -1.72
N GLY A 397 -13.59 -28.74 -2.52
CA GLY A 397 -12.57 -27.82 -3.01
C GLY A 397 -11.48 -28.45 -3.86
N GLY A 398 -10.72 -27.60 -4.53
CA GLY A 398 -9.67 -28.04 -5.43
C GLY A 398 -9.16 -26.94 -6.35
N VAL A 399 -8.40 -27.37 -7.37
CA VAL A 399 -7.93 -26.49 -8.45
C VAL A 399 -9.11 -26.20 -9.39
N VAL A 400 -9.31 -24.93 -9.72
CA VAL A 400 -10.38 -24.52 -10.63
C VAL A 400 -10.04 -24.98 -12.04
N GLN A 401 -11.01 -25.59 -12.73
CA GLN A 401 -10.83 -26.11 -14.09
C GLN A 401 -11.63 -25.30 -15.10
N ILE A 402 -10.95 -24.79 -16.13
CA ILE A 402 -11.56 -24.06 -17.23
C ILE A 402 -11.86 -25.05 -18.35
N LYS A 403 -13.16 -25.21 -18.63
CA LYS A 403 -13.64 -25.97 -19.80
C LYS A 403 -13.65 -25.04 -21.01
N TYR A 404 -12.99 -25.44 -22.08
CA TYR A 404 -13.00 -24.74 -23.38
C TYR A 404 -13.10 -25.76 -24.52
N ALA A 405 -13.31 -25.28 -25.75
CA ALA A 405 -13.55 -26.15 -26.92
C ALA A 405 -12.43 -27.19 -27.18
N GLY A 406 -11.21 -26.94 -26.68
CA GLY A 406 -10.05 -27.83 -26.82
C GLY A 406 -9.79 -28.74 -25.62
N GLY A 407 -10.64 -28.76 -24.59
CA GLY A 407 -10.52 -29.63 -23.43
C GLY A 407 -10.78 -28.94 -22.09
N VAL A 408 -10.31 -29.58 -21.01
CA VAL A 408 -10.36 -29.07 -19.64
C VAL A 408 -8.92 -28.82 -19.20
N ALA A 409 -8.64 -27.62 -18.67
CA ALA A 409 -7.32 -27.29 -18.14
C ALA A 409 -7.44 -26.64 -16.77
N ASP A 410 -6.46 -26.90 -15.92
CA ASP A 410 -6.33 -26.25 -14.62
C ASP A 410 -6.06 -24.75 -14.81
N ASP A 411 -6.79 -23.93 -14.06
CA ASP A 411 -6.58 -22.50 -14.06
C ASP A 411 -5.31 -22.13 -13.30
N ASN A 412 -4.35 -21.59 -14.02
CA ASN A 412 -3.09 -21.11 -13.49
C ASN A 412 -2.52 -20.02 -14.39
N THR A 413 -1.47 -19.34 -13.91
CA THR A 413 -0.81 -18.26 -14.65
C THR A 413 -0.23 -18.72 -16.00
N GLN A 414 0.16 -19.99 -16.13
CA GLN A 414 0.68 -20.52 -17.39
C GLN A 414 -0.43 -20.65 -18.45
N LEU A 415 -1.65 -21.03 -18.05
CA LEU A 415 -2.82 -21.04 -18.94
C LEU A 415 -3.17 -19.62 -19.40
N MET A 416 -3.05 -18.61 -18.53
CA MET A 416 -3.27 -17.20 -18.87
C MET A 416 -2.24 -16.67 -19.87
N LEU A 417 -1.01 -17.18 -19.81
CA LEU A 417 0.13 -16.75 -20.62
C LEU A 417 0.51 -17.76 -21.71
N LYS A 418 -0.40 -18.66 -22.09
CA LYS A 418 -0.10 -19.78 -23.00
C LYS A 418 0.42 -19.31 -24.37
N ASP A 419 -0.04 -18.14 -24.82
CA ASP A 419 0.30 -17.55 -26.12
C ASP A 419 1.43 -16.50 -26.01
N ILE A 420 1.94 -16.26 -24.80
CA ILE A 420 3.10 -15.39 -24.58
C ILE A 420 4.38 -16.19 -24.82
N ASP A 421 5.38 -15.53 -25.41
CA ASP A 421 6.68 -16.12 -25.68
C ASP A 421 7.31 -16.73 -24.41
N GLU A 422 8.02 -17.84 -24.58
CA GLU A 422 8.52 -18.64 -23.47
C GLU A 422 9.49 -17.87 -22.56
N ASN A 423 10.31 -16.99 -23.13
CA ASN A 423 11.28 -16.18 -22.39
C ASN A 423 10.59 -15.17 -21.47
N THR A 424 9.51 -14.54 -21.93
CA THR A 424 8.70 -13.63 -21.11
C THR A 424 7.90 -14.41 -20.09
N ARG A 425 7.28 -15.52 -20.50
CA ARG A 425 6.46 -16.38 -19.63
C ARG A 425 7.27 -16.94 -18.45
N ALA A 426 8.54 -17.30 -18.66
CA ALA A 426 9.44 -17.78 -17.62
C ALA A 426 9.77 -16.72 -16.54
N LYS A 427 9.61 -15.42 -16.85
CA LYS A 427 9.84 -14.32 -15.89
C LYS A 427 8.62 -14.05 -15.00
N VAL A 428 7.48 -14.69 -15.27
CA VAL A 428 6.25 -14.52 -14.50
C VAL A 428 6.10 -15.69 -13.51
N PRO A 429 5.99 -15.42 -12.19
CA PRO A 429 5.70 -16.44 -11.21
C PRO A 429 4.42 -17.22 -11.55
N VAL A 430 4.47 -18.53 -11.38
CA VAL A 430 3.27 -19.36 -11.51
C VAL A 430 2.42 -19.22 -10.26
N ARG A 431 1.11 -19.11 -10.45
CA ARG A 431 0.10 -19.31 -9.40
C ARG A 431 -0.98 -20.26 -9.89
N ILE A 432 -1.50 -21.07 -8.98
CA ILE A 432 -2.58 -22.03 -9.18
C ILE A 432 -3.85 -21.46 -8.55
N HIS A 433 -4.94 -21.45 -9.31
CA HIS A 433 -6.25 -21.02 -8.83
C HIS A 433 -6.90 -22.13 -8.01
N ARG A 434 -7.15 -21.88 -6.73
CA ARG A 434 -7.85 -22.79 -5.83
C ARG A 434 -9.17 -22.18 -5.38
N ARG A 435 -10.19 -23.03 -5.29
CA ARG A 435 -11.50 -22.71 -4.74
C ARG A 435 -11.89 -23.71 -3.67
N ILE A 436 -12.32 -23.20 -2.53
CA ILE A 436 -12.54 -23.96 -1.31
C ILE A 436 -13.91 -23.56 -0.74
N VAL A 437 -14.77 -24.53 -0.46
CA VAL A 437 -16.06 -24.36 0.21
C VAL A 437 -15.91 -24.87 1.63
N MET A 438 -16.22 -24.02 2.59
CA MET A 438 -16.08 -24.33 4.01
C MET A 438 -17.29 -23.93 4.85
N SER A 439 -17.46 -24.65 5.95
CA SER A 439 -18.47 -24.40 6.99
C SER A 439 -17.80 -24.49 8.39
N PRO A 440 -18.31 -23.81 9.43
CA PRO A 440 -19.34 -22.76 9.42
C PRO A 440 -18.81 -21.40 8.93
N VAL A 441 -19.72 -20.45 8.69
CA VAL A 441 -19.35 -19.07 8.29
C VAL A 441 -19.03 -18.24 9.55
N GLY A 442 -17.79 -17.75 9.65
CA GLY A 442 -17.30 -16.94 10.77
C GLY A 442 -17.66 -15.45 10.70
N ASN A 443 -17.56 -14.78 11.85
CA ASN A 443 -17.68 -13.34 12.06
C ASN A 443 -16.35 -12.77 12.57
N PRO A 444 -15.97 -11.54 12.16
CA PRO A 444 -14.78 -10.87 12.67
C PRO A 444 -14.86 -10.60 14.18
N LEU A 445 -13.71 -10.60 14.87
CA LEU A 445 -13.65 -10.44 16.33
C LEU A 445 -14.31 -9.16 16.86
N HIS A 446 -14.27 -8.05 16.13
CA HIS A 446 -14.89 -6.78 16.56
C HIS A 446 -16.42 -6.84 16.74
N ASN A 447 -17.08 -7.91 16.29
CA ASN A 447 -18.51 -8.15 16.50
C ASN A 447 -18.83 -8.93 17.79
N LEU A 448 -17.82 -9.28 18.60
CA LEU A 448 -18.02 -9.90 19.91
C LEU A 448 -18.73 -8.93 20.87
N LYS A 449 -19.55 -9.47 21.76
CA LYS A 449 -20.39 -8.68 22.67
C LYS A 449 -19.75 -8.44 24.03
N SER A 450 -18.76 -9.26 24.41
CA SER A 450 -18.08 -9.14 25.70
C SER A 450 -16.68 -9.75 25.66
N ILE A 451 -15.89 -9.40 26.68
CA ILE A 451 -14.57 -9.98 26.93
C ILE A 451 -14.67 -11.48 27.25
N ASP A 452 -15.74 -11.92 27.91
CA ASP A 452 -15.96 -13.35 28.17
C ASP A 452 -16.08 -14.15 26.87
N GLU A 453 -16.80 -13.60 25.88
CA GLU A 453 -16.89 -14.23 24.56
C GLU A 453 -15.52 -14.28 23.87
N LEU A 454 -14.67 -13.26 24.04
CA LEU A 454 -13.30 -13.28 23.52
C LEU A 454 -12.45 -14.39 24.17
N ILE A 455 -12.53 -14.55 25.49
CA ILE A 455 -11.78 -15.58 26.21
C ILE A 455 -12.18 -16.98 25.72
N VAL A 456 -13.48 -17.22 25.50
CA VAL A 456 -13.97 -18.46 24.89
C VAL A 456 -13.38 -18.67 23.50
N VAL A 457 -13.42 -17.62 22.66
CA VAL A 457 -12.92 -17.68 21.28
C VAL A 457 -11.43 -18.02 21.23
N VAL A 458 -10.60 -17.33 22.01
CA VAL A 458 -9.15 -17.60 22.03
C VAL A 458 -8.86 -18.97 22.64
N GLY A 459 -9.59 -19.38 23.68
CA GLY A 459 -9.47 -20.72 24.26
C GLY A 459 -9.80 -21.84 23.27
N ASP A 460 -10.85 -21.67 22.47
CA ASP A 460 -11.21 -22.61 21.41
C ASP A 460 -10.14 -22.69 20.31
N VAL A 461 -9.57 -21.55 19.89
CA VAL A 461 -8.48 -21.49 18.92
C VAL A 461 -7.22 -22.19 19.43
N MET A 462 -6.84 -21.96 20.69
CA MET A 462 -5.71 -22.65 21.34
C MET A 462 -5.92 -24.17 21.37
N ALA A 463 -7.13 -24.61 21.69
CA ALA A 463 -7.49 -26.03 21.70
C ALA A 463 -7.46 -26.64 20.29
N ALA A 464 -8.01 -25.94 19.29
CA ALA A 464 -8.00 -26.33 17.89
C ALA A 464 -6.57 -26.46 17.36
N HIS A 465 -5.74 -25.43 17.57
CA HIS A 465 -4.33 -25.42 17.17
C HIS A 465 -3.56 -26.60 17.79
N SER A 466 -3.72 -26.81 19.09
CA SER A 466 -3.08 -27.94 19.81
C SER A 466 -3.46 -29.29 19.23
N ALA A 467 -4.75 -29.48 18.92
CA ALA A 467 -5.25 -30.72 18.35
C ALA A 467 -4.73 -30.95 16.93
N ILE A 468 -4.73 -29.91 16.10
CA ILE A 468 -4.22 -29.94 14.72
C ILE A 468 -2.71 -30.25 14.73
N ALA A 469 -1.93 -29.57 15.56
CA ALA A 469 -0.50 -29.81 15.69
C ALA A 469 -0.20 -31.25 16.16
N LYS A 470 -0.97 -31.77 17.12
CA LYS A 470 -0.75 -33.11 17.67
C LYS A 470 -1.21 -34.24 16.76
N ARG A 471 -2.36 -34.10 16.08
CA ARG A 471 -3.01 -35.18 15.34
C ARG A 471 -2.70 -35.16 13.84
N CYS A 472 -2.51 -33.97 13.27
CA CYS A 472 -2.18 -33.79 11.85
C CYS A 472 -0.69 -33.46 11.65
N GLY A 473 0.04 -33.11 12.71
CA GLY A 473 1.45 -32.72 12.58
C GLY A 473 1.63 -31.42 11.80
N LEU A 474 0.66 -30.50 11.86
CA LEU A 474 0.64 -29.25 11.10
C LEU A 474 0.95 -28.04 11.99
N LEU A 475 1.79 -27.14 11.49
CA LEU A 475 1.99 -25.79 12.02
C LEU A 475 1.19 -24.81 11.17
N HIS A 476 0.53 -23.85 11.81
CA HIS A 476 -0.25 -22.82 11.13
C HIS A 476 0.63 -21.77 10.47
N ARG A 477 1.70 -21.36 11.17
CA ARG A 477 2.74 -20.42 10.75
C ARG A 477 2.33 -18.96 10.51
N ASP A 478 1.04 -18.65 10.40
CA ASP A 478 0.54 -17.30 10.18
C ASP A 478 -0.62 -16.94 11.13
N LEU A 479 -0.42 -17.13 12.43
CA LEU A 479 -1.42 -16.76 13.43
C LEU A 479 -1.50 -15.25 13.57
N SER A 480 -2.70 -14.69 13.46
CA SER A 480 -2.96 -13.26 13.65
C SER A 480 -4.42 -13.04 14.07
N VAL A 481 -4.73 -11.84 14.57
CA VAL A 481 -6.12 -11.43 14.89
C VAL A 481 -7.07 -11.55 13.68
N ASN A 482 -6.56 -11.46 12.45
CA ASN A 482 -7.37 -11.56 11.24
C ASN A 482 -7.65 -13.02 10.83
N ASN A 483 -6.88 -13.97 11.36
CA ASN A 483 -7.02 -15.40 11.08
C ASN A 483 -7.77 -16.13 12.21
N ILE A 484 -8.33 -15.36 13.14
CA ILE A 484 -9.22 -15.85 14.20
C ILE A 484 -10.59 -15.22 13.97
N MET A 485 -11.61 -16.06 13.86
CA MET A 485 -13.00 -15.65 13.74
C MET A 485 -13.84 -16.31 14.83
N PHE A 486 -15.09 -15.88 14.97
CA PHE A 486 -16.04 -16.57 15.82
C PHE A 486 -17.35 -16.86 15.08
N HIS A 487 -18.07 -17.89 15.51
CA HIS A 487 -19.46 -18.10 15.09
C HIS A 487 -20.30 -18.45 16.31
N ARG A 488 -21.61 -18.55 16.10
CA ARG A 488 -22.54 -18.98 17.13
C ARG A 488 -23.14 -20.30 16.73
N ASP A 489 -23.13 -21.25 17.66
CA ASP A 489 -23.77 -22.55 17.47
C ASP A 489 -25.31 -22.42 17.47
N ALA A 490 -26.00 -23.54 17.23
CA ALA A 490 -27.46 -23.59 17.20
C ALA A 490 -28.12 -23.16 18.52
N ASN A 491 -27.39 -23.24 19.64
CA ASN A 491 -27.86 -22.85 20.98
C ASN A 491 -27.50 -21.38 21.31
N GLY A 492 -26.85 -20.66 20.40
CA GLY A 492 -26.39 -19.28 20.58
C GLY A 492 -25.03 -19.16 21.30
N GLY A 493 -24.39 -20.27 21.62
CA GLY A 493 -23.07 -20.34 22.24
C GLY A 493 -22.00 -19.85 21.29
N VAL A 494 -21.06 -19.04 21.79
CA VAL A 494 -19.93 -18.52 20.99
C VAL A 494 -18.85 -19.58 20.84
N ARG A 495 -18.32 -19.73 19.64
CA ARG A 495 -17.23 -20.65 19.30
C ARG A 495 -16.15 -19.92 18.54
N GLY A 496 -14.91 -20.05 18.99
CA GLY A 496 -13.74 -19.53 18.29
C GLY A 496 -13.30 -20.46 17.18
N MET A 497 -12.90 -19.91 16.03
CA MET A 497 -12.51 -20.66 14.84
C MET A 497 -11.18 -20.14 14.28
N LEU A 498 -10.22 -21.04 14.11
CA LEU A 498 -8.94 -20.79 13.46
C LEU A 498 -9.06 -21.00 11.95
N ILE A 499 -8.69 -20.00 11.14
CA ILE A 499 -8.83 -20.01 9.68
C ILE A 499 -7.51 -19.67 8.96
N ASP A 500 -7.49 -19.83 7.63
CA ASP A 500 -6.40 -19.47 6.70
C ASP A 500 -5.12 -20.32 6.84
N PHE A 501 -5.22 -21.59 6.42
CA PHE A 501 -4.11 -22.57 6.46
C PHE A 501 -3.20 -22.50 5.22
N ASP A 502 -3.26 -21.41 4.44
CA ASP A 502 -2.46 -21.23 3.22
C ASP A 502 -0.94 -21.27 3.48
N ASN A 503 -0.52 -20.76 4.66
CA ASN A 503 0.88 -20.73 5.08
C ASN A 503 1.26 -21.94 5.94
N ALA A 504 0.32 -22.85 6.21
CA ALA A 504 0.58 -24.01 7.05
C ALA A 504 1.60 -24.96 6.41
N CYS A 505 2.27 -25.75 7.24
CA CYS A 505 3.17 -26.80 6.78
C CYS A 505 3.24 -27.95 7.77
N ARG A 506 3.81 -29.09 7.33
CA ARG A 506 4.10 -30.20 8.23
C ARG A 506 5.30 -29.91 9.11
N ILE A 507 5.23 -30.32 10.36
CA ILE A 507 6.36 -30.24 11.31
C ILE A 507 7.57 -31.00 10.75
N THR A 508 7.34 -32.17 10.13
CA THR A 508 8.39 -33.00 9.52
C THR A 508 9.09 -32.32 8.33
N ASP A 509 8.45 -31.36 7.68
CA ASP A 509 9.06 -30.68 6.54
C ASP A 509 9.99 -29.57 7.04
N MET A 510 9.65 -28.93 8.16
CA MET A 510 10.56 -28.02 8.88
C MET A 510 11.81 -28.73 9.41
N GLU A 511 11.73 -30.04 9.66
CA GLU A 511 12.89 -30.83 10.06
C GLU A 511 13.91 -31.02 8.94
N LYS A 512 13.46 -30.97 7.67
CA LYS A 512 14.30 -31.17 6.49
C LYS A 512 14.96 -29.88 6.03
N THR A 513 14.37 -28.73 6.35
CA THR A 513 14.86 -27.42 5.91
C THR A 513 16.02 -26.93 6.78
N GLU A 514 17.14 -26.53 6.16
CA GLU A 514 18.28 -25.94 6.87
C GLU A 514 18.03 -24.48 7.30
N GLN A 515 17.14 -23.76 6.59
CA GLN A 515 16.71 -22.40 6.90
C GLN A 515 15.20 -22.24 6.69
N PRO A 516 14.41 -21.97 7.75
CA PRO A 516 12.98 -21.68 7.64
C PRO A 516 12.71 -20.39 6.85
N ASP A 517 11.66 -20.38 6.01
CA ASP A 517 11.16 -19.15 5.40
C ASP A 517 10.58 -18.20 6.46
N CYS A 518 10.83 -16.89 6.32
CA CYS A 518 10.23 -15.85 7.16
C CYS A 518 8.76 -15.61 6.77
N VAL A 519 7.88 -16.51 7.21
CA VAL A 519 6.44 -16.51 6.92
C VAL A 519 5.65 -16.20 8.19
N GLY A 520 4.67 -15.30 8.09
CA GLY A 520 3.74 -14.94 9.16
C GLY A 520 3.31 -13.48 9.10
N THR A 521 2.52 -13.06 10.08
CA THR A 521 2.07 -11.68 10.24
C THR A 521 2.99 -10.96 11.23
N LEU A 522 3.75 -9.96 10.75
CA LEU A 522 4.91 -9.39 11.47
C LEU A 522 4.70 -9.11 12.98
N PRO A 523 3.60 -8.46 13.44
CA PRO A 523 3.38 -8.21 14.87
C PRO A 523 3.23 -9.47 15.73
N PHE A 524 2.90 -10.61 15.12
CA PHE A 524 2.60 -11.87 15.80
C PHE A 524 3.62 -12.96 15.48
N MET A 525 4.63 -12.71 14.64
CA MET A 525 5.67 -13.69 14.38
C MET A 525 6.48 -13.96 15.65
N SER A 526 6.88 -15.22 15.87
CA SER A 526 7.84 -15.56 16.92
C SER A 526 9.16 -14.81 16.75
N ILE A 527 9.83 -14.50 17.86
CA ILE A 527 11.14 -13.81 17.85
C ILE A 527 12.15 -14.61 17.04
N GLY A 528 12.16 -15.94 17.19
CA GLY A 528 13.06 -16.81 16.42
C GLY A 528 12.86 -16.71 14.91
N ASN A 529 11.63 -16.51 14.46
CA ASN A 529 11.29 -16.31 13.05
C ASN A 529 11.59 -14.87 12.57
N LEU A 530 11.36 -13.86 13.43
CA LEU A 530 11.68 -12.45 13.13
C LEU A 530 13.18 -12.18 13.04
N GLU A 531 13.98 -12.82 13.88
CA GLU A 531 15.44 -12.68 13.90
C GLU A 531 16.14 -13.53 12.82
N LEU A 532 15.37 -14.18 11.93
CA LEU A 532 15.87 -15.10 10.90
C LEU A 532 16.81 -16.16 11.49
N SER A 533 16.48 -16.65 12.68
CA SER A 533 17.31 -17.66 13.33
C SER A 533 17.32 -18.94 12.51
N ASN A 534 18.45 -19.65 12.51
CA ASN A 534 18.53 -20.98 11.91
C ASN A 534 17.85 -22.06 12.81
N VAL A 535 17.07 -21.63 13.81
CA VAL A 535 16.33 -22.55 14.69
C VAL A 535 15.08 -22.99 13.95
N LYS A 536 14.87 -24.31 13.91
CA LYS A 536 13.71 -24.90 13.25
C LYS A 536 12.45 -24.44 13.95
N ARG A 537 11.45 -24.04 13.14
CA ARG A 537 10.14 -23.63 13.66
C ARG A 537 9.40 -24.83 14.24
N THR A 538 8.79 -24.63 15.40
CA THR A 538 8.05 -25.63 16.15
C THR A 538 6.65 -25.14 16.50
N VAL A 539 5.89 -25.95 17.22
CA VAL A 539 4.59 -25.57 17.77
C VAL A 539 4.73 -24.38 18.73
N LEU A 540 5.88 -24.21 19.40
CA LEU A 540 6.12 -23.12 20.34
C LEU A 540 6.11 -21.75 19.65
N ASP A 541 6.54 -21.66 18.40
CA ASP A 541 6.50 -20.41 17.64
C ASP A 541 5.06 -19.94 17.36
N ASP A 542 4.17 -20.89 17.08
CA ASP A 542 2.74 -20.59 16.93
C ASP A 542 2.10 -20.23 18.29
N TRP A 543 2.52 -20.86 19.38
CA TRP A 543 2.10 -20.48 20.73
C TRP A 543 2.56 -19.08 21.13
N GLU A 544 3.80 -18.72 20.78
CA GLU A 544 4.32 -17.36 20.95
C GLU A 544 3.46 -16.35 20.19
N SER A 545 3.04 -16.72 18.97
CA SER A 545 2.11 -15.90 18.17
C SER A 545 0.76 -15.69 18.87
N LEU A 546 0.19 -16.75 19.49
CA LEU A 546 -1.05 -16.64 20.27
C LEU A 546 -0.90 -15.75 21.50
N ILE A 547 0.25 -15.79 22.17
CA ILE A 547 0.55 -14.90 23.29
C ILE A 547 0.58 -13.44 22.81
N TYR A 548 1.22 -13.16 21.67
CA TYR A 548 1.24 -11.81 21.09
C TYR A 548 -0.15 -11.34 20.67
N ILE A 549 -0.99 -12.23 20.16
CA ILE A 549 -2.41 -11.92 19.86
C ILE A 549 -3.17 -11.56 21.13
N LEU A 550 -2.99 -12.31 22.24
CA LEU A 550 -3.61 -11.98 23.52
C LEU A 550 -3.13 -10.63 24.07
N CYS A 551 -1.82 -10.36 23.99
CA CYS A 551 -1.26 -9.07 24.38
C CYS A 551 -1.83 -7.93 23.54
N TRP A 552 -1.98 -8.14 22.23
CA TRP A 552 -2.57 -7.17 21.31
C TRP A 552 -4.03 -6.89 21.65
N LEU A 553 -4.85 -7.93 21.80
CA LEU A 553 -6.27 -7.79 22.12
C LEU A 553 -6.48 -7.15 23.50
N GLY A 554 -5.65 -7.47 24.47
CA GLY A 554 -5.69 -6.90 25.82
C GLY A 554 -5.20 -5.44 25.91
N THR A 555 -4.45 -4.94 24.92
CA THR A 555 -3.92 -3.57 24.91
C THR A 555 -4.68 -2.63 23.97
N VAL A 556 -5.11 -3.13 22.81
CA VAL A 556 -5.78 -2.33 21.77
C VAL A 556 -7.31 -2.40 21.88
N GLY A 557 -7.86 -3.43 22.52
CA GLY A 557 -9.29 -3.70 22.55
C GLY A 557 -9.81 -4.36 21.28
N ILE A 558 -11.07 -4.81 21.29
CA ILE A 558 -11.69 -5.57 20.18
C ILE A 558 -12.49 -4.63 19.26
N ASN A 559 -13.06 -3.56 19.79
CA ASN A 559 -13.86 -2.57 19.04
C ASN A 559 -13.62 -1.12 19.53
N GLN A 560 -14.09 -0.10 18.79
CA GLN A 560 -14.00 1.32 19.20
C GLN A 560 -14.83 1.66 20.46
N ALA A 561 -15.82 0.84 20.80
CA ALA A 561 -16.65 1.01 22.00
C ALA A 561 -15.94 0.49 23.28
N ASP A 562 -14.93 -0.38 23.14
CA ASP A 562 -14.11 -0.91 24.24
C ASP A 562 -13.06 0.11 24.72
N GLN A 563 -12.91 1.25 24.03
CA GLN A 563 -12.17 2.42 24.53
C GLN A 563 -12.96 3.16 25.64
N ASP A 564 -14.27 2.92 25.76
CA ASP A 564 -15.17 3.50 26.77
C ASP A 564 -15.62 2.46 27.81
N PHE A 565 -14.72 1.62 28.32
CA PHE A 565 -14.95 1.08 29.66
C PHE A 565 -14.69 2.20 30.66
N PRO A 566 -15.71 2.72 31.37
CA PRO A 566 -15.42 3.53 32.54
C PRO A 566 -14.57 2.64 33.46
N ALA A 567 -13.48 3.20 33.98
CA ALA A 567 -12.77 2.59 35.09
C ALA A 567 -13.83 2.10 36.10
N PRO A 568 -13.73 0.87 36.61
CA PRO A 568 -14.71 0.36 37.54
C PRO A 568 -14.81 1.36 38.67
N SER A 569 -15.92 2.09 38.72
CA SER A 569 -16.30 2.81 39.92
C SER A 569 -16.51 1.72 40.94
N ASP A 570 -15.55 1.59 41.87
CA ASP A 570 -15.68 0.78 43.06
C ASP A 570 -17.12 0.89 43.58
N THR A 571 -17.76 -0.26 43.82
CA THR A 571 -18.99 -0.51 44.62
C THR A 571 -20.28 -1.05 43.98
N GLN A 572 -20.35 -1.60 42.75
CA GLN A 572 -21.62 -2.24 42.29
C GLN A 572 -21.58 -3.64 41.64
N PHE A 573 -20.48 -4.41 41.71
CA PHE A 573 -20.43 -5.79 41.18
C PHE A 573 -20.51 -6.89 42.25
N LEU A 574 -21.41 -6.74 43.22
CA LEU A 574 -21.87 -7.84 44.08
C LEU A 574 -23.40 -7.90 43.95
N ASP A 575 -23.86 -8.63 42.94
CA ASP A 575 -25.18 -9.30 42.82
C ASP A 575 -25.65 -9.30 41.36
N ARG A 576 -25.14 -10.25 40.57
CA ARG A 576 -25.94 -10.91 39.52
C ARG A 576 -25.50 -12.36 39.43
N ASP A 577 -26.43 -13.26 39.72
CA ASP A 577 -26.27 -14.70 39.58
C ASP A 577 -25.88 -15.05 38.13
N VAL A 578 -24.65 -15.55 37.97
CA VAL A 578 -24.16 -16.17 36.74
C VAL A 578 -24.61 -17.63 36.74
N ASP A 579 -25.10 -18.11 35.60
CA ASP A 579 -25.59 -19.48 35.41
C ASP A 579 -24.56 -20.53 35.89
N PRO A 580 -24.92 -21.41 36.85
CA PRO A 580 -24.01 -22.41 37.41
C PRO A 580 -23.37 -23.34 36.37
N ALA A 581 -24.03 -23.58 35.23
CA ALA A 581 -23.54 -24.50 34.20
C ALA A 581 -22.31 -23.97 33.43
N ILE A 582 -22.20 -22.64 33.30
CA ILE A 582 -21.07 -21.98 32.63
C ILE A 582 -19.85 -21.99 33.57
N THR A 583 -20.07 -21.73 34.85
CA THR A 583 -19.03 -21.67 35.89
C THR A 583 -18.31 -23.00 36.06
N GLU A 584 -19.02 -24.14 35.94
CA GLU A 584 -18.45 -25.48 36.11
C GLU A 584 -17.53 -25.90 34.94
N SER A 585 -17.81 -25.42 33.72
CA SER A 585 -16.96 -25.63 32.52
C SER A 585 -15.67 -24.80 32.58
N PHE A 586 -15.76 -23.55 33.04
CA PHE A 586 -14.61 -22.66 33.21
C PHE A 586 -13.69 -23.12 34.35
N ALA A 587 -14.26 -23.52 35.49
CA ALA A 587 -13.48 -24.03 36.62
C ALA A 587 -12.66 -25.26 36.25
N ARG A 588 -13.22 -26.19 35.47
CA ARG A 588 -12.53 -27.42 35.07
C ARG A 588 -11.43 -27.20 34.03
N ARG A 589 -11.58 -26.21 33.14
CA ARG A 589 -10.53 -25.81 32.18
C ARG A 589 -9.43 -24.98 32.84
N ALA A 590 -9.78 -24.12 33.80
CA ALA A 590 -8.85 -23.34 34.60
C ALA A 590 -8.04 -24.21 35.57
N GLU A 591 -8.62 -25.26 36.17
CA GLU A 591 -7.89 -26.21 37.02
C GLU A 591 -6.81 -26.97 36.25
N ILE A 592 -7.06 -27.35 34.98
CA ILE A 592 -6.07 -28.04 34.14
C ILE A 592 -4.96 -27.08 33.71
N ALA A 593 -5.29 -25.83 33.39
CA ALA A 593 -4.32 -24.79 33.03
C ALA A 593 -3.47 -24.33 34.23
N ASN A 594 -4.08 -24.19 35.41
CA ASN A 594 -3.39 -23.81 36.65
C ASN A 594 -2.51 -24.95 37.19
N ALA A 595 -2.94 -26.21 37.05
CA ALA A 595 -2.10 -27.36 37.42
C ALA A 595 -0.84 -27.48 36.53
N LEU A 596 -0.89 -26.99 35.28
CA LEU A 596 0.27 -26.91 34.37
C LEU A 596 1.12 -25.65 34.61
N ALA A 597 0.51 -24.55 35.05
CA ALA A 597 1.20 -23.29 35.33
C ALA A 597 1.99 -23.33 36.66
N ASP A 598 1.45 -23.99 37.69
CA ASP A 598 2.09 -24.14 39.00
C ASP A 598 3.34 -25.05 38.97
N GLU A 599 3.52 -25.87 37.94
CA GLU A 599 4.71 -26.71 37.76
C GLU A 599 5.88 -25.95 37.10
N LEU A 600 5.64 -24.76 36.51
CA LEU A 600 6.62 -24.10 35.61
C LEU A 600 7.12 -22.72 36.04
N LEU A 601 6.48 -22.01 36.97
CA LEU A 601 6.89 -20.64 37.33
C LEU A 601 6.81 -20.37 38.83
N GLY A 602 7.98 -20.26 39.47
CA GLY A 602 8.11 -19.83 40.86
C GLY A 602 7.85 -18.32 41.04
N PRO A 603 7.50 -17.87 42.26
CA PRO A 603 6.87 -16.57 42.47
C PRO A 603 7.88 -15.50 42.88
N GLU A 604 8.59 -14.88 41.94
CA GLU A 604 9.19 -13.56 42.17
C GLU A 604 9.12 -12.68 40.91
N ASN A 605 8.39 -11.56 41.04
CA ASN A 605 8.36 -10.36 40.18
C ASN A 605 7.61 -10.41 38.83
N MET A 606 6.29 -10.18 38.88
CA MET A 606 5.57 -9.46 37.81
C MET A 606 5.05 -8.14 38.38
N GLY A 607 5.75 -7.05 38.06
CA GLY A 607 5.41 -5.70 38.49
C GLY A 607 4.11 -5.20 37.86
N ARG A 608 3.26 -4.56 38.66
CA ARG A 608 2.04 -3.87 38.23
C ARG A 608 2.37 -2.82 37.15
N LEU A 609 1.67 -2.84 36.01
CA LEU A 609 1.63 -1.74 35.04
C LEU A 609 1.03 -0.50 35.73
N SER A 610 1.88 0.46 36.09
CA SER A 610 1.48 1.74 36.68
C SER A 610 1.34 2.80 35.58
N LEU A 611 0.27 3.61 35.64
CA LEU A 611 -0.01 4.76 34.74
C LEU A 611 1.02 5.92 34.83
N ARG A 612 2.17 5.71 35.47
CA ARG A 612 3.20 6.75 35.67
C ARG A 612 4.35 6.54 34.71
N ASN A 613 5.05 7.62 34.37
CA ASN A 613 6.26 7.55 33.56
C ASN A 613 7.30 6.64 34.22
N PRO A 614 7.84 5.61 33.53
CA PRO A 614 8.94 4.83 34.06
C PRO A 614 10.18 5.71 34.26
N LEU A 615 10.76 5.64 35.46
CA LEU A 615 11.99 6.36 35.82
C LEU A 615 13.19 5.41 35.78
N ALA A 616 14.35 5.96 35.48
CA ALA A 616 15.62 5.25 35.57
C ALA A 616 15.92 4.89 37.03
N THR A 617 16.45 3.69 37.25
CA THR A 617 16.85 3.26 38.59
C THR A 617 18.09 4.05 39.06
N PRO A 618 18.35 4.15 40.38
CA PRO A 618 19.54 4.81 40.90
C PRO A 618 20.84 4.27 40.29
N GLU A 619 20.91 2.97 40.00
CA GLU A 619 22.05 2.33 39.33
C GLU A 619 22.21 2.83 37.89
N GLN A 620 21.11 2.92 37.14
CA GLN A 620 21.11 3.43 35.76
C GLN A 620 21.48 4.92 35.70
N ILE A 621 21.08 5.70 36.72
CA ILE A 621 21.43 7.12 36.85
C ILE A 621 22.91 7.30 37.21
N ALA A 622 23.43 6.46 38.11
CA ALA A 622 24.82 6.52 38.55
C ALA A 622 25.78 6.14 37.42
N GLU A 623 25.47 5.11 36.64
CA GLU A 623 26.30 4.66 35.53
C GLU A 623 25.44 4.09 34.39
N SER A 624 25.43 4.79 33.25
CA SER A 624 24.65 4.35 32.09
C SER A 624 25.29 3.14 31.38
N PRO A 625 24.54 2.40 30.54
CA PRO A 625 25.11 1.34 29.69
C PRO A 625 26.28 1.83 28.82
N SER A 626 26.20 3.05 28.27
CA SER A 626 27.29 3.64 27.47
C SER A 626 28.55 3.90 28.31
N GLN A 627 28.38 4.34 29.55
CA GLN A 627 29.48 4.61 30.48
C GLN A 627 30.17 3.32 30.93
N ARG A 628 29.41 2.25 31.18
CA ARG A 628 29.94 0.91 31.47
C ARG A 628 30.81 0.37 30.35
N GLN A 629 30.53 0.76 29.11
CA GLN A 629 31.36 0.44 27.94
C GLN A 629 32.48 1.47 27.68
N GLY A 630 32.77 2.35 28.64
CA GLY A 630 33.91 3.28 28.60
C GLY A 630 33.64 4.63 27.93
N MET A 631 32.39 4.97 27.60
CA MET A 631 32.07 6.32 27.09
C MET A 631 32.07 7.34 28.24
N SER A 632 32.81 8.44 28.11
CA SER A 632 32.75 9.50 29.12
C SER A 632 31.35 10.14 29.21
N ALA A 633 30.92 10.50 30.42
CA ALA A 633 29.61 11.10 30.67
C ALA A 633 29.38 12.39 29.84
N ASP A 634 30.44 13.16 29.58
CA ASP A 634 30.34 14.39 28.79
C ASP A 634 30.09 14.15 27.30
N ILE A 635 30.72 13.12 26.74
CA ILE A 635 30.49 12.72 25.34
C ILE A 635 29.07 12.17 25.20
N GLU A 636 28.67 11.27 26.09
CA GLU A 636 27.31 10.69 26.08
C GLU A 636 26.23 11.78 26.19
N ALA A 637 26.38 12.71 27.13
CA ALA A 637 25.45 13.83 27.29
C ALA A 637 25.40 14.72 26.04
N SER A 638 26.54 14.94 25.39
CA SER A 638 26.61 15.72 24.14
C SER A 638 25.93 14.97 22.98
N MET A 639 26.10 13.65 22.89
CA MET A 639 25.47 12.80 21.88
C MET A 639 23.96 12.78 22.03
N ARG A 640 23.44 12.58 23.24
CA ARG A 640 22.00 12.62 23.52
C ARG A 640 21.40 14.00 23.26
N SER A 641 22.09 15.07 23.65
CA SER A 641 21.66 16.45 23.35
C SER A 641 21.63 16.74 21.84
N TYR A 642 22.59 16.22 21.07
CA TYR A 642 22.60 16.34 19.61
C TYR A 642 21.48 15.52 18.97
N ALA A 643 21.22 14.30 19.44
CA ALA A 643 20.08 13.51 18.96
C ALA A 643 18.73 14.22 19.20
N CYS A 644 18.56 14.84 20.37
CA CYS A 644 17.38 15.67 20.65
C CYS A 644 17.29 16.89 19.73
N HIS A 645 18.42 17.50 19.36
CA HIS A 645 18.46 18.60 18.39
C HIS A 645 17.98 18.15 17.01
N LEU A 646 18.44 16.99 16.53
CA LEU A 646 17.99 16.42 15.25
C LEU A 646 16.47 16.20 15.25
N ILE A 647 15.92 15.59 16.32
CA ILE A 647 14.47 15.39 16.46
C ILE A 647 13.71 16.71 16.39
N GLN A 648 14.15 17.73 17.14
CA GLN A 648 13.48 19.03 17.18
C GLN A 648 13.55 19.77 15.84
N ALA A 649 14.72 19.79 15.20
CA ALA A 649 14.93 20.46 13.92
C ALA A 649 14.14 19.76 12.80
N SER A 650 14.16 18.43 12.77
CA SER A 650 13.40 17.63 11.81
C SER A 650 11.89 17.78 12.01
N GLY A 651 11.41 17.71 13.25
CA GLY A 651 9.99 17.91 13.55
C GLY A 651 9.48 19.31 13.17
N THR A 652 10.32 20.34 13.33
CA THR A 652 9.99 21.71 12.87
C THR A 652 9.80 21.77 11.35
N ILE A 653 10.68 21.13 10.58
CA ILE A 653 10.58 21.09 9.11
C ILE A 653 9.36 20.25 8.67
N LEU A 654 9.08 19.15 9.37
CA LEU A 654 7.91 18.29 9.15
C LEU A 654 6.59 18.94 9.63
N CYS A 655 6.64 20.12 10.24
CA CYS A 655 5.48 20.79 10.85
C CYS A 655 4.77 19.94 11.92
N LEU A 656 5.52 19.15 12.70
CA LEU A 656 4.99 18.35 13.79
C LEU A 656 4.66 19.20 15.02
N PRO A 657 3.60 18.86 15.78
CA PRO A 657 3.33 19.47 17.07
C PRO A 657 4.49 19.27 18.07
N GLN A 658 4.70 20.25 18.98
CA GLN A 658 5.71 20.15 20.05
C GLN A 658 5.53 18.91 20.92
N LEU A 659 4.29 18.47 21.11
CA LEU A 659 3.96 17.23 21.82
C LEU A 659 4.69 16.03 21.20
N VAL A 660 4.58 15.85 19.88
CA VAL A 660 5.21 14.74 19.14
C VAL A 660 6.72 14.77 19.26
N MET A 661 7.32 15.96 19.11
CA MET A 661 8.77 16.15 19.25
C MET A 661 9.26 15.83 20.67
N ALA A 662 8.50 16.25 21.68
CA ALA A 662 8.80 15.97 23.07
C ALA A 662 8.69 14.48 23.41
N THR A 663 7.63 13.80 22.95
CA THR A 663 7.47 12.34 23.09
C THR A 663 8.67 11.60 22.49
N ALA A 664 9.06 11.93 21.26
CA ALA A 664 10.23 11.33 20.61
C ALA A 664 11.53 11.51 21.42
N GLN A 665 11.77 12.72 21.95
CA GLN A 665 12.94 13.01 22.77
C GLN A 665 12.93 12.23 24.09
N VAL A 666 11.79 12.11 24.76
CA VAL A 666 11.70 11.32 26.01
C VAL A 666 11.93 9.83 25.74
N LEU A 667 11.36 9.27 24.67
CA LEU A 667 11.61 7.88 24.27
C LEU A 667 13.09 7.64 23.99
N LEU A 668 13.75 8.60 23.32
CA LEU A 668 15.19 8.54 23.06
C LEU A 668 16.01 8.56 24.37
N GLN A 669 15.65 9.41 25.33
CA GLN A 669 16.33 9.45 26.63
C GLN A 669 16.14 8.12 27.36
N ARG A 670 14.91 7.60 27.46
CA ARG A 670 14.62 6.31 28.11
C ARG A 670 15.43 5.17 27.49
N PHE A 671 15.46 5.12 26.16
CA PHE A 671 16.19 4.11 25.42
C PHE A 671 17.68 4.07 25.80
N TYR A 672 18.36 5.21 25.86
CA TYR A 672 19.78 5.27 26.18
C TYR A 672 20.13 5.11 27.67
N TYR A 673 19.13 4.99 28.55
CA TYR A 673 19.35 4.49 29.92
C TYR A 673 19.24 2.97 30.03
N LEU A 674 18.78 2.30 28.97
CA LEU A 674 18.69 0.84 28.90
C LEU A 674 19.73 0.25 27.95
N ALA A 675 20.05 0.94 26.85
CA ALA A 675 20.96 0.50 25.81
C ALA A 675 22.17 1.45 25.64
N SER A 676 23.28 0.93 25.11
CA SER A 676 24.49 1.72 24.85
C SER A 676 24.44 2.41 23.48
N ILE A 677 24.93 3.65 23.42
CA ILE A 677 25.14 4.38 22.16
C ILE A 677 26.16 3.66 21.25
N GLN A 678 27.08 2.89 21.83
CA GLN A 678 28.08 2.15 21.04
C GLN A 678 27.44 0.99 20.26
N ASP A 679 26.43 0.34 20.86
CA ASP A 679 25.69 -0.75 20.24
C ASP A 679 24.60 -0.23 19.29
N PHE A 680 23.98 0.91 19.64
CA PHE A 680 22.88 1.51 18.89
C PHE A 680 23.18 2.98 18.52
N PRO A 681 23.82 3.20 17.36
CA PRO A 681 24.19 4.53 16.90
C PRO A 681 22.99 5.48 16.70
N LEU A 682 23.24 6.79 16.82
CA LEU A 682 22.20 7.81 16.91
C LEU A 682 21.25 7.84 15.70
N ARG A 683 21.74 7.62 14.46
CA ARG A 683 20.94 7.83 13.24
C ARG A 683 19.68 6.98 13.20
N GLY A 684 19.83 5.68 13.40
CA GLY A 684 18.70 4.74 13.42
C GLY A 684 17.73 5.03 14.55
N ILE A 685 18.23 5.34 15.76
CA ILE A 685 17.39 5.61 16.92
C ILE A 685 16.64 6.94 16.80
N VAL A 686 17.25 7.99 16.25
CA VAL A 686 16.57 9.27 15.96
C VAL A 686 15.45 9.07 14.94
N LEU A 687 15.72 8.38 13.83
CA LEU A 687 14.72 8.07 12.82
C LEU A 687 13.57 7.23 13.42
N GLY A 688 13.92 6.20 14.19
CA GLY A 688 12.96 5.28 14.80
C GLY A 688 12.09 5.94 15.88
N THR A 689 12.66 6.71 16.80
CA THR A 689 11.92 7.42 17.85
C THR A 689 10.99 8.49 17.28
N LEU A 690 11.43 9.22 16.25
CA LEU A 690 10.58 10.22 15.58
C LEU A 690 9.41 9.56 14.84
N PHE A 691 9.67 8.45 14.12
CA PHE A 691 8.62 7.70 13.43
C PHE A 691 7.62 7.07 14.40
N LEU A 692 8.11 6.51 15.50
CA LEU A 692 7.29 5.92 16.54
C LEU A 692 6.41 6.97 17.23
N ALA A 693 6.97 8.12 17.62
CA ALA A 693 6.21 9.20 18.25
C ALA A 693 5.10 9.76 17.34
N CYS A 694 5.35 9.86 16.03
CA CYS A 694 4.33 10.24 15.06
C CYS A 694 3.14 9.28 15.05
N LYS A 695 3.37 7.97 15.27
CA LYS A 695 2.30 6.97 15.36
C LYS A 695 1.58 7.02 16.71
N THR A 696 2.31 7.14 17.81
CA THR A 696 1.71 7.12 19.16
C THR A 696 0.89 8.36 19.47
N GLU A 697 1.24 9.52 18.88
CA GLU A 697 0.55 10.80 19.06
C GLU A 697 -0.45 11.10 17.91
N GLU A 698 -0.83 10.08 17.12
CA GLU A 698 -1.79 10.18 16.02
C GLU A 698 -1.47 11.26 14.95
N ASN A 699 -0.18 11.52 14.71
CA ASN A 699 0.32 12.40 13.66
C ASN A 699 1.20 11.65 12.65
N PRO A 700 0.67 10.64 11.92
CA PRO A 700 1.48 9.74 11.13
C PRO A 700 2.15 10.46 9.95
N GLN A 701 3.46 10.24 9.80
CA GLN A 701 4.26 10.74 8.68
C GLN A 701 4.71 9.58 7.78
N THR A 702 4.94 9.87 6.51
CA THR A 702 5.48 8.85 5.59
C THR A 702 6.96 8.60 5.90
N ILE A 703 7.38 7.34 5.75
CA ILE A 703 8.78 6.91 5.88
C ILE A 703 9.73 7.82 5.09
N ARG A 704 9.34 8.16 3.85
CA ARG A 704 10.13 8.99 2.95
C ARG A 704 10.34 10.40 3.51
N ASN A 705 9.28 11.01 4.04
CA ASN A 705 9.35 12.38 4.58
C ASN A 705 10.29 12.44 5.79
N ILE A 706 10.20 11.47 6.70
CA ILE A 706 11.05 11.43 7.89
C ILE A 706 12.52 11.27 7.48
N ILE A 707 12.82 10.30 6.61
CA ILE A 707 14.19 10.05 6.14
C ILE A 707 14.77 11.30 5.47
N ASN A 708 14.05 11.87 4.51
CA ASN A 708 14.52 13.02 3.75
C ASN A 708 14.77 14.23 4.67
N VAL A 709 13.87 14.50 5.62
CA VAL A 709 14.02 15.66 6.50
C VAL A 709 15.16 15.45 7.50
N VAL A 710 15.29 14.28 8.12
CA VAL A 710 16.40 13.99 9.04
C VAL A 710 17.73 14.07 8.30
N ASP A 711 17.81 13.53 7.09
CA ASP A 711 19.00 13.62 6.24
C ASP A 711 19.35 15.06 5.86
N ILE A 712 18.37 15.88 5.47
CA ILE A 712 18.58 17.32 5.19
C ILE A 712 19.13 18.06 6.42
N VAL A 713 18.59 17.78 7.61
CA VAL A 713 19.09 18.41 8.85
C VAL A 713 20.53 17.99 9.12
N VAL A 714 20.86 16.70 8.97
CA VAL A 714 22.23 16.20 9.10
C VAL A 714 23.17 16.85 8.09
N LYS A 715 22.76 16.97 6.83
CA LYS A 715 23.52 17.64 5.77
C LYS A 715 23.78 19.10 6.11
N ARG A 716 22.75 19.82 6.58
CA ARG A 716 22.86 21.22 7.03
C ARG A 716 23.87 21.38 8.17
N ASP A 717 23.76 20.57 9.22
CA ASP A 717 24.67 20.64 10.39
C ASP A 717 26.11 20.33 10.00
N ARG A 718 26.30 19.42 9.03
CA ARG A 718 27.62 19.05 8.50
C ARG A 718 28.10 19.95 7.36
N GLY A 719 27.32 20.95 6.96
CA GLY A 719 27.63 21.84 5.84
C GLY A 719 27.82 21.11 4.51
N TYR A 720 27.16 19.98 4.32
CA TYR A 720 27.06 19.28 3.04
C TYR A 720 26.05 19.98 2.13
N PRO A 721 26.10 19.76 0.81
CA PRO A 721 25.04 20.23 -0.08
C PRO A 721 23.66 19.66 0.32
N GLU A 722 22.66 20.53 0.48
CA GLU A 722 21.28 20.15 0.88
C GLU A 722 20.48 19.57 -0.30
N VAL A 723 21.00 18.53 -0.96
CA VAL A 723 20.33 17.81 -2.05
C VAL A 723 19.54 16.64 -1.47
N VAL A 724 18.28 16.50 -1.88
CA VAL A 724 17.40 15.41 -1.44
C VAL A 724 17.87 14.09 -2.04
N THR A 725 18.05 13.07 -1.20
CA THR A 725 18.42 11.72 -1.65
C THR A 725 17.29 11.13 -2.50
N ASP A 726 17.62 10.63 -3.70
CA ASP A 726 16.63 10.02 -4.58
C ASP A 726 16.08 8.73 -3.95
N GLY A 727 14.77 8.47 -4.07
CA GLY A 727 14.15 7.32 -3.41
C GLY A 727 14.41 5.97 -4.10
N TYR A 728 15.20 5.97 -5.17
CA TYR A 728 15.75 4.77 -5.81
C TYR A 728 17.23 4.54 -5.47
N ASP A 729 17.83 5.44 -4.69
CA ASP A 729 19.23 5.35 -4.28
C ASP A 729 19.42 4.28 -3.19
N SER A 730 20.54 3.56 -3.24
CA SER A 730 20.92 2.56 -2.22
C SER A 730 20.98 3.20 -0.82
N GLU A 731 21.41 4.45 -0.72
CA GLU A 731 21.48 5.19 0.54
C GLU A 731 20.10 5.38 1.19
N TYR A 732 19.05 5.61 0.39
CA TYR A 732 17.68 5.71 0.90
C TYR A 732 17.20 4.38 1.51
N TYR A 733 17.51 3.24 0.87
CA TYR A 733 17.13 1.92 1.38
C TYR A 733 17.91 1.56 2.65
N GLU A 734 19.17 1.95 2.77
CA GLU A 734 19.94 1.81 3.99
C GLU A 734 19.33 2.63 5.15
N LEU A 735 19.02 3.91 4.92
CA LEU A 735 18.37 4.76 5.91
C LEU A 735 16.98 4.23 6.30
N LYS A 736 16.23 3.68 5.35
CA LYS A 736 14.95 3.03 5.61
C LYS A 736 15.11 1.81 6.51
N ASN A 737 16.08 0.95 6.22
CA ASN A 737 16.37 -0.22 7.05
C ASN A 737 16.82 0.20 8.45
N GLU A 738 17.70 1.20 8.56
CA GLU A 738 18.13 1.75 9.86
C GLU A 738 16.97 2.32 10.67
N MET A 739 16.01 3.03 10.03
CA MET A 739 14.83 3.54 10.71
C MET A 739 13.93 2.42 11.23
N VAL A 740 13.65 1.41 10.40
CA VAL A 740 12.79 0.28 10.79
C VAL A 740 13.45 -0.51 11.93
N ILE A 741 14.74 -0.79 11.83
CA ILE A 741 15.51 -1.44 12.90
C ILE A 741 15.50 -0.56 14.15
N GLY A 742 15.74 0.75 14.01
CA GLY A 742 15.75 1.69 15.13
C GLY A 742 14.42 1.72 15.88
N GLU A 743 13.30 1.79 15.16
CA GLU A 743 11.96 1.68 15.74
C GLU A 743 11.77 0.36 16.50
N MET A 744 12.13 -0.76 15.89
CA MET A 744 12.03 -2.08 16.52
C MET A 744 12.86 -2.17 17.81
N GLN A 745 14.08 -1.62 17.80
CA GLN A 745 14.95 -1.60 18.98
C GLN A 745 14.35 -0.74 20.09
N VAL A 746 13.82 0.44 19.77
CA VAL A 746 13.16 1.29 20.78
C VAL A 746 11.98 0.57 21.42
N LEU A 747 11.11 -0.08 20.62
CA LEU A 747 9.99 -0.86 21.13
C LEU A 747 10.44 -2.02 22.03
N ARG A 748 11.45 -2.79 21.59
CA ARG A 748 12.01 -3.93 22.34
C ARG A 748 12.58 -3.49 23.69
N TRP A 749 13.47 -2.49 23.68
CA TRP A 749 14.17 -2.07 24.89
C TRP A 749 13.25 -1.37 25.89
N LEU A 750 12.24 -0.64 25.42
CA LEU A 750 11.23 -0.03 26.29
C LEU A 750 10.11 -1.01 26.68
N ALA A 751 10.18 -2.28 26.27
CA ALA A 751 9.14 -3.29 26.49
C ALA A 751 7.74 -2.77 26.10
N PHE A 752 7.64 -2.09 24.96
CA PHE A 752 6.44 -1.43 24.44
C PHE A 752 5.82 -0.35 25.36
N ASN A 753 6.51 0.06 26.44
CA ASN A 753 6.12 1.21 27.25
C ASN A 753 6.55 2.52 26.57
N VAL A 754 5.78 2.87 25.54
CA VAL A 754 5.98 4.06 24.70
C VAL A 754 5.10 5.23 25.09
N GLN A 755 4.24 5.06 26.10
CA GLN A 755 3.42 6.15 26.63
C GLN A 755 4.31 7.15 27.38
N VAL A 756 4.12 8.43 27.07
CA VAL A 756 4.88 9.52 27.69
C VAL A 756 3.90 10.58 28.19
N GLU A 757 3.79 10.71 29.50
CA GLU A 757 3.10 11.84 30.11
C GLU A 757 4.04 13.06 30.14
N LEU A 758 3.59 14.18 29.56
CA LEU A 758 4.38 15.41 29.45
C LEU A 758 3.84 16.50 30.39
N PRO A 759 4.72 17.34 30.97
CA PRO A 759 4.33 18.28 32.03
C PRO A 759 3.55 19.51 31.52
N TYR A 760 3.26 19.63 30.21
CA TYR A 760 2.63 20.83 29.64
C TYR A 760 1.25 21.13 30.22
N GLY A 761 0.40 20.10 30.37
CA GLY A 761 -0.93 20.26 30.96
C GLY A 761 -0.87 20.61 32.45
N LEU A 762 0.01 19.93 33.19
CA LEU A 762 0.27 20.19 34.61
C LEU A 762 0.80 21.60 34.82
N LEU A 763 1.77 22.04 34.01
CA LEU A 763 2.35 23.37 34.06
C LEU A 763 1.28 24.46 33.94
N ALA A 764 0.37 24.33 32.96
CA ALA A 764 -0.72 25.29 32.77
C ALA A 764 -1.66 25.32 33.98
N ASN A 765 -2.00 24.16 34.54
CA ASN A 765 -2.87 24.04 35.70
C ASN A 765 -2.20 24.60 36.98
N TYR A 766 -0.91 24.36 37.17
CA TYR A 766 -0.15 24.84 38.32
C TYR A 766 0.04 26.35 38.27
N LEU A 767 0.38 26.92 37.09
CA LEU A 767 0.46 28.36 36.89
C LEU A 767 -0.88 29.06 37.19
N ARG A 768 -2.00 28.46 36.79
CA ARG A 768 -3.34 28.97 37.11
C ARG A 768 -3.64 28.89 38.61
N SER A 769 -3.33 27.76 39.23
CA SER A 769 -3.58 27.55 40.67
C SER A 769 -2.73 28.45 41.56
N LEU A 770 -1.56 28.87 41.08
CA LEU A 770 -0.68 29.82 41.75
C LEU A 770 -0.97 31.29 41.38
N GLU A 771 -2.01 31.56 40.58
CA GLU A 771 -2.38 32.90 40.11
C GLU A 771 -1.23 33.62 39.37
N LEU A 772 -0.40 32.85 38.64
CA LEU A 772 0.75 33.34 37.88
C LEU A 772 0.44 33.57 36.40
N THR A 773 -0.79 33.33 35.96
CA THR A 773 -1.19 33.47 34.54
C THR A 773 -1.09 34.91 34.04
N ASP A 774 -1.31 35.88 34.92
CA ASP A 774 -1.28 37.31 34.58
C ASP A 774 0.16 37.86 34.51
N GLN A 775 1.15 37.09 34.98
CA GLN A 775 2.57 37.44 34.93
C GLN A 775 3.16 37.09 33.58
N GLU A 776 3.01 37.93 32.55
CA GLU A 776 3.37 37.66 31.14
C GLU A 776 4.72 36.91 30.94
N ARG A 777 5.74 37.21 31.76
CA ARG A 777 7.07 36.61 31.65
C ARG A 777 7.21 35.22 32.31
N VAL A 778 6.45 34.91 33.36
CA VAL A 778 6.63 33.67 34.15
C VAL A 778 6.15 32.42 33.38
N PRO A 779 4.92 32.35 32.84
CA PRO A 779 4.46 31.22 32.04
C PRO A 779 5.37 30.94 30.83
N GLN A 780 5.78 31.99 30.12
CA GLN A 780 6.64 31.83 28.94
C GLN A 780 8.02 31.28 29.31
N LEU A 781 8.64 31.78 30.38
CA LEU A 781 9.92 31.24 30.86
C LEU A 781 9.80 29.80 31.32
N ALA A 782 8.75 29.48 32.10
CA ALA A 782 8.53 28.12 32.58
C ALA A 782 8.29 27.13 31.42
N TRP A 783 7.53 27.54 30.40
CA TRP A 783 7.32 26.76 29.18
C TRP A 783 8.64 26.53 28.41
N ASN A 784 9.45 27.57 28.26
CA ASN A 784 10.76 27.46 27.61
C ASN A 784 11.66 26.48 28.36
N TYR A 785 11.71 26.55 29.69
CA TYR A 785 12.52 25.63 30.49
C TYR A 785 12.08 24.17 30.37
N VAL A 786 10.77 23.91 30.32
CA VAL A 786 10.24 22.55 30.12
C VAL A 786 10.69 21.97 28.78
N ASN A 787 10.71 22.78 27.72
CA ASN A 787 11.23 22.35 26.40
C ASN A 787 12.75 22.17 26.42
N ASP A 788 13.49 23.08 27.04
CA ASP A 788 14.94 22.99 27.16
C ASP A 788 15.38 21.70 27.88
N LEU A 789 14.63 21.29 28.91
CA LEU A 789 14.89 20.09 29.70
C LEU A 789 14.79 18.78 28.90
N LEU A 790 14.13 18.74 27.74
CA LEU A 790 14.04 17.54 26.89
C LEU A 790 15.43 17.07 26.41
N ARG A 791 16.40 18.00 26.37
CA ARG A 791 17.80 17.72 26.00
C ARG A 791 18.62 17.12 27.15
N THR A 792 18.00 16.89 28.30
CA THR A 792 18.64 16.45 29.55
C THR A 792 17.98 15.16 30.05
N PRO A 793 18.61 14.41 30.97
CA PRO A 793 18.01 13.21 31.54
C PRO A 793 16.85 13.48 32.53
N VAL A 794 16.45 14.73 32.75
CA VAL A 794 15.43 15.08 33.76
C VAL A 794 14.11 14.31 33.54
N TYR A 795 13.70 14.10 32.29
CA TYR A 795 12.48 13.36 31.93
C TYR A 795 12.53 11.85 32.21
N VAL A 796 13.69 11.30 32.54
CA VAL A 796 13.83 9.91 33.01
C VAL A 796 14.14 9.82 34.50
N CYS A 797 14.50 10.93 35.14
CA CYS A 797 14.84 10.96 36.56
C CYS A 797 13.68 11.44 37.45
N PHE A 798 12.75 12.24 36.91
CA PHE A 798 11.69 12.87 37.68
C PHE A 798 10.33 12.72 36.99
N GLN A 799 9.26 12.64 37.79
CA GLN A 799 7.89 12.64 37.28
C GLN A 799 7.48 14.04 36.76
N PRO A 800 6.49 14.12 35.83
CA PRO A 800 6.06 15.38 35.20
C PRO A 800 5.67 16.49 36.19
N GLU A 801 5.06 16.16 37.32
CA GLU A 801 4.64 17.10 38.35
C GLU A 801 5.85 17.85 38.95
N THR A 802 6.93 17.10 39.22
CA THR A 802 8.17 17.65 39.76
C THR A 802 8.90 18.51 38.72
N ILE A 803 8.87 18.10 37.45
CA ILE A 803 9.46 18.86 36.34
C ILE A 803 8.75 20.21 36.18
N ALA A 804 7.41 20.21 36.19
CA ALA A 804 6.61 21.44 36.13
C ALA A 804 6.91 22.36 37.32
N CYS A 805 6.97 21.82 38.53
CA CYS A 805 7.32 22.60 39.74
C CYS A 805 8.74 23.19 39.66
N GLY A 806 9.73 22.43 39.18
CA GLY A 806 11.09 22.91 38.97
C GLY A 806 11.17 24.08 37.99
N ALA A 807 10.44 24.01 36.88
CA ALA A 807 10.38 25.07 35.88
C ALA A 807 9.71 26.35 36.43
N ILE A 808 8.57 26.23 37.12
CA ILE A 808 7.87 27.36 37.75
C ILE A 808 8.75 27.99 38.83
N PHE A 809 9.37 27.19 39.68
CA PHE A 809 10.26 27.65 40.75
C PHE A 809 11.37 28.54 40.21
N LEU A 810 12.04 28.10 39.14
CA LEU A 810 13.13 28.86 38.52
C LEU A 810 12.61 30.13 37.83
N ALA A 811 11.50 30.04 37.10
CA ALA A 811 10.91 31.17 36.38
C ALA A 811 10.43 32.28 37.33
N ALA A 812 9.76 31.91 38.42
CA ALA A 812 9.33 32.84 39.46
C ALA A 812 10.54 33.52 40.12
N ARG A 813 11.60 32.76 40.41
CA ARG A 813 12.83 33.32 41.00
C ARG A 813 13.54 34.29 40.07
N GLU A 814 13.62 34.01 38.77
CA GLU A 814 14.16 34.95 37.78
C GLU A 814 13.32 36.22 37.65
N CYS A 815 12.00 36.09 37.74
CA CYS A 815 11.08 37.22 37.70
C CYS A 815 10.91 37.92 39.05
N SER A 816 11.61 37.47 40.10
CA SER A 816 11.46 37.98 41.47
C SER A 816 10.02 37.94 42.02
N VAL A 817 9.26 36.91 41.62
CA VAL A 817 7.89 36.66 42.10
C VAL A 817 7.93 35.74 43.32
N GLY A 818 7.25 36.14 44.39
CA GLY A 818 7.11 35.33 45.62
C GLY A 818 6.11 34.19 45.42
N LEU A 819 6.46 32.99 45.87
CA LEU A 819 5.58 31.81 45.84
C LEU A 819 5.11 31.45 47.26
N PRO A 820 3.92 30.82 47.41
CA PRO A 820 3.36 30.49 48.72
C PRO A 820 4.25 29.52 49.54
N THR A 821 4.49 29.82 50.82
CA THR A 821 5.36 29.00 51.68
C THR A 821 4.61 28.16 52.72
N SER A 822 3.30 28.34 52.89
CA SER A 822 2.49 27.61 53.88
C SER A 822 1.06 27.34 53.38
N PRO A 823 0.69 26.08 53.08
CA PRO A 823 1.60 24.95 52.93
C PRO A 823 2.64 25.23 51.81
N PRO A 824 3.82 24.60 51.84
CA PRO A 824 4.80 24.76 50.77
C PRO A 824 4.16 24.40 49.43
N TRP A 825 4.14 25.35 48.49
CA TRP A 825 3.30 25.27 47.30
C TRP A 825 3.57 24.02 46.42
N TRP A 826 4.82 23.56 46.35
CA TRP A 826 5.20 22.37 45.59
C TRP A 826 4.65 21.07 46.19
N ALA A 827 4.43 21.01 47.50
CA ALA A 827 3.90 19.82 48.17
C ALA A 827 2.41 19.60 47.87
N VAL A 828 1.68 20.66 47.49
CA VAL A 828 0.28 20.57 47.03
C VAL A 828 0.18 19.91 45.65
N PHE A 829 1.29 19.87 44.91
CA PHE A 829 1.40 19.28 43.57
C PHE A 829 2.21 17.98 43.57
N ASP A 830 2.26 17.29 44.71
CA ASP A 830 2.97 16.01 44.89
C ASP A 830 4.47 16.05 44.52
N ALA A 831 5.11 17.22 44.65
CA ALA A 831 6.54 17.38 44.40
C ALA A 831 7.35 17.58 45.70
N ASN A 832 8.62 17.15 45.68
CA ASN A 832 9.56 17.31 46.77
C ASN A 832 10.47 18.54 46.57
N ALA A 833 10.77 19.27 47.65
CA ALA A 833 11.60 20.47 47.62
C ALA A 833 13.00 20.22 47.06
N GLU A 834 13.63 19.10 47.45
CA GLU A 834 14.99 18.77 46.99
C GLU A 834 15.02 18.52 45.49
N ASP A 835 14.05 17.76 44.99
CA ASP A 835 13.95 17.38 43.57
C ASP A 835 13.60 18.59 42.68
N VAL A 836 12.71 19.48 43.14
CA VAL A 836 12.41 20.77 42.48
C VAL A 836 13.69 21.60 42.32
N VAL A 837 14.55 21.63 43.34
CA VAL A 837 15.85 22.33 43.26
C VAL A 837 16.81 21.62 42.31
N GLN A 838 16.82 20.28 42.24
CA GLN A 838 17.64 19.54 41.28
C GLN A 838 17.23 19.82 39.83
N VAL A 839 15.91 19.84 39.54
CA VAL A 839 15.40 20.23 38.22
C VAL A 839 15.84 21.66 37.86
N ALA A 840 15.71 22.61 38.79
CA ALA A 840 16.13 23.99 38.58
C ALA A 840 17.66 24.11 38.32
N LYS A 841 18.48 23.32 39.01
CA LYS A 841 19.93 23.24 38.75
C LYS A 841 20.23 22.67 37.37
N ALA A 842 19.49 21.65 36.92
CA ALA A 842 19.66 21.06 35.59
C ALA A 842 19.40 22.10 34.48
N ILE A 843 18.36 22.93 34.62
CA ILE A 843 18.07 24.03 33.68
C ILE A 843 19.26 25.01 33.62
N ARG A 844 19.78 25.42 34.79
CA ARG A 844 20.94 26.34 34.86
C ARG A 844 22.21 25.75 34.25
N ALA A 845 22.46 24.47 34.50
CA ALA A 845 23.62 23.77 33.95
C ALA A 845 23.56 23.69 32.42
N LEU A 846 22.36 23.47 31.86
CA LEU A 846 22.15 23.46 30.41
C LEU A 846 22.45 24.82 29.77
N GLN A 847 22.00 25.93 30.38
CA GLN A 847 22.26 27.29 29.89
C GLN A 847 23.76 27.64 29.82
N ALA A 848 24.60 26.98 30.62
CA ALA A 848 26.05 27.18 30.64
C ALA A 848 26.82 26.25 29.68
N ARG A 849 26.17 25.23 29.09
CA ARG A 849 26.83 24.20 28.29
C ARG A 849 26.93 24.61 26.81
N LYS A 850 28.14 24.58 26.25
CA LYS A 850 28.33 24.67 24.79
C LYS A 850 28.03 23.32 24.15
N VAL A 851 27.09 23.27 23.21
CA VAL A 851 26.76 22.05 22.49
C VAL A 851 27.70 21.92 21.27
N PRO A 852 28.43 20.80 21.12
CA PRO A 852 29.19 20.55 19.90
C PRO A 852 28.24 20.43 18.70
N HIS A 853 28.54 21.12 17.60
CA HIS A 853 27.68 21.14 16.41
C HIS A 853 27.73 19.84 15.60
N ILE A 854 28.72 18.97 15.83
CA ILE A 854 28.94 17.76 15.04
C ILE A 854 29.24 16.59 15.98
N MET A 855 28.39 15.57 15.95
CA MET A 855 28.57 14.32 16.69
C MET A 855 28.50 13.11 15.72
N PRO A 856 29.13 11.97 16.08
CA PRO A 856 29.07 10.76 15.26
C PRO A 856 27.66 10.17 15.24
N LEU A 857 27.20 9.77 14.05
CA LEU A 857 25.85 9.25 13.78
C LEU A 857 25.82 7.74 13.56
N SER A 858 26.92 7.15 13.08
CA SER A 858 27.05 5.72 12.78
C SER A 858 28.17 5.07 13.60
N ALA A 859 28.17 3.73 13.70
CA ALA A 859 29.22 2.98 14.38
C ALA A 859 30.63 3.26 13.79
N ARG A 860 30.71 3.47 12.47
CA ARG A 860 31.95 3.84 11.78
C ARG A 860 32.44 5.22 12.22
N GLU A 861 31.54 6.19 12.30
CA GLU A 861 31.87 7.55 12.74
C GLU A 861 32.25 7.61 14.21
N LEU A 862 31.65 6.76 15.05
CA LEU A 862 31.99 6.68 16.47
C LEU A 862 33.46 6.27 16.67
N LYS A 863 33.95 5.32 15.87
CA LYS A 863 35.38 4.95 15.84
C LYS A 863 36.26 6.12 15.41
N MET A 864 35.89 6.79 14.31
CA MET A 864 36.62 7.97 13.81
C MET A 864 36.63 9.13 14.80
N TYR A 865 35.58 9.28 15.60
CA TYR A 865 35.50 10.27 16.68
C TYR A 865 36.50 9.95 17.79
N GLY A 866 36.59 8.69 18.21
CA GLY A 866 37.58 8.24 19.21
C GLY A 866 39.03 8.42 18.74
N GLU A 867 39.28 8.31 17.45
CA GLU A 867 40.60 8.53 16.82
C GLU A 867 40.92 10.01 16.54
N GLY A 868 39.97 10.93 16.75
CA GLY A 868 40.15 12.37 16.48
C GLY A 868 40.25 12.73 14.99
N VAL A 869 39.71 11.87 14.11
CA VAL A 869 39.76 12.05 12.65
C VAL A 869 38.42 12.39 12.01
N LEU A 870 37.32 12.38 12.78
CA LEU A 870 35.97 12.64 12.27
C LEU A 870 35.84 14.01 11.57
N ASP A 871 36.37 15.08 12.15
CA ASP A 871 36.28 16.42 11.55
C ASP A 871 36.99 16.49 10.19
N LYS A 872 38.14 15.82 10.07
CA LYS A 872 38.88 15.73 8.80
C LYS A 872 38.09 14.92 7.77
N HIS A 873 37.48 13.82 8.19
CA HIS A 873 36.64 12.99 7.34
C HIS A 873 35.42 13.77 6.81
N ILE A 874 34.71 14.50 7.68
CA ILE A 874 33.57 15.34 7.29
C ILE A 874 34.02 16.46 6.35
N ALA A 875 35.13 17.13 6.61
CA ALA A 875 35.68 18.16 5.72
C ALA A 875 36.14 17.60 4.36
N GLN A 876 36.60 16.34 4.32
CA GLN A 876 36.91 15.64 3.08
C GLN A 876 35.63 15.29 2.30
N MET A 877 34.66 14.64 2.95
CA MET A 877 33.37 14.28 2.35
C MET A 877 32.63 15.51 1.82
N ARG A 878 32.65 16.62 2.56
CA ARG A 878 32.08 17.90 2.12
C ARG A 878 32.69 18.35 0.80
N ARG A 879 34.02 18.28 0.66
CA ARG A 879 34.72 18.65 -0.58
C ARG A 879 34.36 17.71 -1.71
N GLU A 880 34.39 16.40 -1.48
CA GLU A 880 34.05 15.40 -2.49
C GLU A 880 32.61 15.55 -2.99
N MET A 881 31.64 15.82 -2.10
CA MET A 881 30.24 16.05 -2.47
C MET A 881 30.07 17.38 -3.23
N GLN A 882 30.77 18.44 -2.80
CA GLN A 882 30.72 19.72 -3.51
C GLN A 882 31.35 19.61 -4.90
N ASP A 883 32.50 18.93 -5.04
CA ASP A 883 33.17 18.71 -6.31
C ASP A 883 32.29 17.89 -7.27
N LYS A 884 31.57 16.88 -6.76
CA LYS A 884 30.59 16.11 -7.54
C LYS A 884 29.42 16.99 -8.00
N LEU A 885 28.85 17.78 -7.10
CA LEU A 885 27.75 18.68 -7.44
C LEU A 885 28.19 19.73 -8.46
N ASP A 886 29.37 20.31 -8.29
CA ASP A 886 29.95 21.28 -9.22
C ASP A 886 30.24 20.63 -10.59
N ALA A 887 30.67 19.36 -10.62
CA ALA A 887 30.86 18.60 -11.85
C ALA A 887 29.53 18.27 -12.56
N GLU A 888 28.48 17.89 -11.83
CA GLU A 888 27.13 17.68 -12.38
C GLU A 888 26.54 18.98 -12.93
N LEU A 889 26.69 20.10 -12.20
CA LEU A 889 26.27 21.42 -12.65
C LEU A 889 27.07 21.90 -13.87
N ALA A 890 28.38 21.60 -13.93
CA ALA A 890 29.23 21.91 -15.07
C ALA A 890 28.88 21.06 -16.30
N PHE A 891 28.56 19.78 -16.11
CA PHE A 891 28.08 18.87 -17.15
C PHE A 891 26.73 19.34 -17.71
N ALA A 892 25.76 19.66 -16.85
CA ALA A 892 24.47 20.23 -17.24
C ALA A 892 24.62 21.61 -17.95
N SER A 893 25.68 22.36 -17.64
CA SER A 893 25.99 23.64 -18.31
C SER A 893 26.74 23.47 -19.64
N GLN A 894 27.46 22.37 -19.83
CA GLN A 894 28.11 22.02 -21.11
C GLN A 894 27.11 21.43 -22.10
N GLU A 895 26.15 20.61 -21.66
CA GLU A 895 25.06 20.11 -22.50
C GLU A 895 24.21 21.26 -23.06
N LYS A 896 24.00 22.34 -22.30
CA LYS A 896 23.32 23.57 -22.79
C LYS A 896 24.12 24.39 -23.82
N ASN A 897 25.43 24.22 -23.95
CA ASN A 897 26.27 25.00 -24.89
C ASN A 897 26.64 24.23 -26.17
N VAL A 898 26.32 22.94 -26.26
CA VAL A 898 26.58 22.12 -27.46
C VAL A 898 25.37 22.09 -28.41
N ASP A 899 24.16 22.43 -27.95
CA ASP A 899 22.94 22.46 -28.77
C ASP A 899 22.75 23.71 -29.65
N GLU A 900 23.68 24.69 -29.64
CA GLU A 900 23.69 25.82 -30.60
C GLU A 900 24.67 25.64 -31.78
N GLY A 901 25.36 24.49 -31.88
CA GLY A 901 26.38 24.28 -32.90
C GLY A 901 26.42 22.87 -33.48
N ASP A 902 25.76 22.71 -34.63
CA ASP A 902 25.94 21.64 -35.62
C ASP A 902 25.12 20.35 -35.41
N GLY A 903 24.51 19.90 -36.51
CA GLY A 903 23.41 18.96 -36.51
C GLY A 903 23.80 17.49 -36.43
N GLY A 904 22.85 16.69 -35.92
CA GLY A 904 22.73 15.27 -36.25
C GLY A 904 22.86 14.30 -35.08
N GLY A 905 21.71 13.77 -34.64
CA GLY A 905 21.59 12.37 -34.24
C GLY A 905 21.62 12.04 -32.73
N LYS A 906 20.42 11.71 -32.21
CA LYS A 906 20.10 10.67 -31.19
C LYS A 906 21.04 10.57 -29.96
N ARG A 907 20.56 10.94 -28.76
CA ARG A 907 19.87 10.08 -27.76
C ARG A 907 19.81 10.73 -26.37
N SER A 908 18.62 10.63 -25.79
CA SER A 908 18.28 10.40 -24.37
C SER A 908 18.98 11.22 -23.28
N GLN A 909 18.21 12.12 -22.66
CA GLN A 909 18.45 12.61 -21.30
C GLN A 909 17.17 12.60 -20.47
N THR A 910 17.34 12.04 -19.28
CA THR A 910 16.56 12.19 -18.06
C THR A 910 16.57 13.64 -17.58
N GLU A 911 15.41 14.25 -17.36
CA GLU A 911 15.31 15.54 -16.63
C GLU A 911 14.52 15.40 -15.32
N HIS A 912 15.31 15.52 -14.25
CA HIS A 912 15.11 16.27 -13.01
C HIS A 912 13.77 16.99 -12.80
N VAL A 913 13.16 16.69 -11.66
CA VAL A 913 12.04 17.42 -11.07
C VAL A 913 12.58 18.58 -10.23
N ASP A 914 12.25 19.80 -10.67
CA ASP A 914 12.48 21.06 -9.98
C ASP A 914 11.45 21.24 -8.84
N TYR A 915 11.92 21.36 -7.58
CA TYR A 915 11.08 21.69 -6.42
C TYR A 915 11.24 23.18 -6.09
N GLY A 916 10.51 24.02 -6.81
CA GLY A 916 10.38 25.44 -6.51
C GLY A 916 9.01 25.79 -5.94
N THR A 917 8.89 25.93 -4.62
CA THR A 917 7.87 26.83 -4.03
C THR A 917 8.33 27.43 -2.71
N ARG A 918 8.97 28.60 -2.79
CA ARG A 918 9.16 29.52 -1.64
C ARG A 918 7.83 30.25 -1.37
N PRO A 919 7.39 30.38 -0.11
CA PRO A 919 6.33 31.31 0.24
C PRO A 919 6.86 32.76 0.20
N LYS A 920 6.06 33.63 -0.44
CA LYS A 920 6.30 35.07 -0.57
C LYS A 920 6.21 35.75 0.80
N SER A 921 7.33 36.28 1.31
CA SER A 921 7.32 37.25 2.41
C SER A 921 7.15 38.67 1.85
N ARG A 922 6.13 39.39 2.32
CA ARG A 922 5.88 40.80 1.99
C ARG A 922 6.20 41.66 3.22
N ARG A 923 7.32 42.39 3.08
CA ARG A 923 7.66 43.76 3.54
C ARG A 923 7.40 44.21 4.98
N GLY A 924 8.50 44.74 5.55
CA GLY A 924 8.57 46.02 6.28
C GLY A 924 8.99 45.86 7.75
N VAL A 925 9.93 46.60 8.35
CA VAL A 925 10.52 47.92 8.07
C VAL A 925 11.76 48.13 8.98
N ARG A 926 12.75 48.93 8.52
CA ARG A 926 13.82 49.69 9.24
C ARG A 926 15.02 48.91 9.84
N ASP A 927 16.26 49.40 9.83
CA ASP A 927 16.96 50.51 9.15
C ASP A 927 18.46 50.37 9.50
N SER A 928 19.35 50.93 8.67
CA SER A 928 20.71 51.43 8.99
C SER A 928 21.77 50.42 9.50
N THR A 929 23.05 50.41 9.11
CA THR A 929 23.90 51.33 8.33
C THR A 929 25.28 50.69 8.13
N LEU A 930 25.89 51.02 6.98
CA LEU A 930 27.31 51.38 6.77
C LEU A 930 28.44 50.32 6.67
N ARG A 931 29.14 50.46 5.51
CA ARG A 931 30.60 50.44 5.28
C ARG A 931 31.30 49.09 5.17
N ASP A 932 32.29 48.88 4.31
CA ASP A 932 32.80 49.56 3.11
C ASP A 932 33.90 48.64 2.53
N HIS A 933 34.23 48.86 1.25
CA HIS A 933 35.50 48.54 0.57
C HIS A 933 35.88 47.10 0.13
N ASN A 934 35.58 46.81 -1.14
CA ASN A 934 36.52 46.74 -2.29
C ASN A 934 38.02 46.39 -2.02
N TRP A 935 38.57 45.38 -2.73
CA TRP A 935 39.22 45.53 -4.06
C TRP A 935 40.17 44.34 -4.40
N ARG A 936 39.78 43.57 -5.42
CA ARG A 936 40.54 43.10 -6.61
C ARG A 936 41.97 42.48 -6.55
N ARG A 937 42.04 41.35 -7.27
CA ARG A 937 42.79 41.05 -8.53
C ARG A 937 44.16 40.34 -8.52
N HIS A 938 44.17 39.31 -9.40
CA HIS A 938 45.24 38.87 -10.34
C HIS A 938 46.46 38.15 -9.72
N THR A 939 47.08 37.12 -10.30
CA THR A 939 47.28 36.76 -11.73
C THR A 939 47.79 35.31 -11.88
N SER A 940 47.48 34.73 -13.05
CA SER A 940 48.13 33.65 -13.84
C SER A 940 49.50 33.06 -13.44
N SER A 941 49.72 31.74 -13.67
CA SER A 941 50.29 31.19 -14.93
C SER A 941 50.81 29.72 -14.82
N ARG A 942 50.52 28.91 -15.87
CA ARG A 942 51.29 27.81 -16.58
C ARG A 942 52.49 27.14 -15.85
N SER A 943 52.82 25.84 -15.97
CA SER A 943 52.83 24.93 -17.14
C SER A 943 53.12 23.44 -16.79
N ARG A 944 52.62 22.56 -17.66
CA ARG A 944 53.23 21.36 -18.31
C ARG A 944 53.82 20.15 -17.53
N ASP A 945 53.24 19.00 -17.92
CA ASP A 945 53.81 17.72 -18.35
C ASP A 945 54.74 16.90 -17.42
N THR A 946 54.36 15.66 -17.10
CA THR A 946 54.80 14.44 -17.82
C THR A 946 54.25 13.12 -17.24
N ARG A 947 54.18 12.13 -18.14
CA ARG A 947 53.62 10.76 -18.11
C ARG A 947 54.26 9.81 -17.08
N HIS A 948 53.50 8.78 -16.63
CA HIS A 948 53.82 7.35 -16.85
C HIS A 948 52.75 6.36 -16.29
N SER A 949 52.07 5.68 -17.22
CA SER A 949 51.93 4.21 -17.37
C SER A 949 51.84 3.27 -16.14
N SER A 950 50.66 2.62 -16.03
CA SER A 950 50.44 1.17 -16.17
C SER A 950 50.18 0.23 -14.96
N TYR A 951 49.26 -0.71 -15.28
CA TYR A 951 49.01 -2.07 -14.77
C TYR A 951 48.06 -2.30 -13.56
N ARG A 952 46.85 -2.79 -13.91
CA ARG A 952 45.97 -3.76 -13.20
C ARG A 952 46.68 -5.12 -13.01
N PRO A 953 46.19 -6.13 -12.23
CA PRO A 953 44.78 -6.40 -11.89
C PRO A 953 44.47 -6.97 -10.47
N HIS A 954 43.25 -6.78 -9.98
CA HIS A 954 42.20 -7.80 -9.83
C HIS A 954 40.86 -7.16 -9.45
#